data_AF-C6A1A0-F1
#
_entry.id   AF-C6A1A0-F1
#
_cell.length_a   1.000
_cell.length_b   1.000
_cell.length_c   1.000
_cell.angle_alpha   90.00
_cell.angle_beta   90.00
_cell.angle_gamma   90.00
#
_symmetry.space_group_name_H-M   'P 1'
#
loop_
_entity.id
_entity.type
_entity.pdbx_description
1 polymer ?
#
loop_
_entity_poly.entity_id
_entity_poly.type
_entity_poly.pdbx_seq_one_letter_code
_entity_poly.pdbx_strand_id
1 'polypeptide(L)'
;MGMNDSKRKLITSFGIFLIFMAMLPSASAQVSLPREDTVFVTGAQWSPASTWNLFSPSQTWGTYTSGGFMYLPLFQYIAGLNMWVPIIGESFELVNETTLLVYLRPEAKWSDGKPITAEDVEYTYKLSREVGSGPAAGSEPYISDVKVIDTHTVQFTIGEEKNLPMFLLYALQFAPAPKHIIEQVYEKVGADIINWRNCGGTCDDIVSTESGDVRIDLPQVVSGPYKLYYFDELRIVYERIDDWWGKDIFGLPGPKYLVHRIYLSNEQALLDLRQGNVDWSGIFIPNVGNFKEIGTFYKSKPYFRPGAFVMLYLNHRDPIFQDTNLRKAIAYAIDYQEVLTKAFYGYSEQPSMSLVFTVFPHYRMWLNTTLAQEYFSNPEGRIQTNKEFAKQILAQAGYKDVDGDDYLETPTGEKIELNIIIPTGWTDWMIAADLIASDLQDIGLNVVANPVDYGAYWGMVNSAGYTLALGWTSSPSFYHPWDTYRYVLDPRLTPPTGNWGFYNNSKALEFLVQAAKAETSEELMKYYTEVQRLIYEEVPAIPIAYSVQWYAYSEKYWKGWPNEDNPWWTEVAPYREYSLPLWLTFGLSKSGEEIKPPQWAKPKDEGGILIPNKELLSQLTEVFVPEITPTETFSTSSASETEPQSPSEPQEPSRSSGFIIGLVGIIIVVIIIVIGARKLLK
;
A
#
# COMPACT_ATOMS: atom_id res chain seq x y z
N MET A 1 8.16 55.39 -60.79
CA MET A 1 7.17 56.48 -60.61
C MET A 1 6.50 56.21 -59.27
N GLY A 2 6.67 56.95 -58.18
CA GLY A 2 7.01 58.36 -58.01
C GLY A 2 5.79 59.11 -57.48
N MET A 3 5.81 59.48 -56.19
CA MET A 3 5.02 60.52 -55.48
C MET A 3 3.53 60.22 -55.20
N ASN A 4 2.89 60.59 -54.08
CA ASN A 4 3.22 61.35 -52.86
C ASN A 4 2.12 61.00 -51.81
N ASP A 5 2.41 60.74 -50.52
CA ASP A 5 2.64 61.70 -49.43
C ASP A 5 1.51 62.75 -49.27
N SER A 6 0.91 63.07 -48.12
CA SER A 6 0.94 62.59 -46.74
C SER A 6 -0.11 63.35 -45.92
N LYS A 7 -0.61 62.73 -44.84
CA LYS A 7 -1.00 63.30 -43.53
C LYS A 7 -2.06 64.42 -43.45
N ARG A 8 -3.17 64.12 -42.76
CA ARG A 8 -3.39 64.58 -41.37
C ARG A 8 -4.49 63.79 -40.63
N LYS A 9 -4.11 63.36 -39.42
CA LYS A 9 -4.77 62.59 -38.36
C LYS A 9 -6.19 63.07 -37.97
N LEU A 10 -7.07 62.15 -37.55
CA LEU A 10 -7.52 61.99 -36.14
C LEU A 10 -8.55 60.82 -35.97
N ILE A 11 -8.26 59.91 -35.03
CA ILE A 11 -9.18 59.33 -34.03
C ILE A 11 -10.26 58.31 -34.50
N THR A 12 -9.88 57.03 -34.27
CA THR A 12 -10.58 56.03 -33.44
C THR A 12 -11.67 55.13 -34.06
N SER A 13 -11.57 53.85 -33.67
CA SER A 13 -12.54 52.75 -33.78
C SER A 13 -12.57 51.96 -35.08
N PHE A 14 -11.56 51.10 -35.28
CA PHE A 14 -11.74 49.85 -36.01
C PHE A 14 -11.89 48.72 -34.99
N GLY A 15 -13.13 48.31 -34.77
CA GLY A 15 -13.47 47.12 -34.00
C GLY A 15 -12.97 45.88 -34.75
N ILE A 16 -11.91 45.28 -34.24
CA ILE A 16 -11.48 43.94 -34.66
C ILE A 16 -12.50 42.96 -34.10
N PHE A 17 -13.12 42.23 -35.01
CA PHE A 17 -13.96 41.05 -34.76
C PHE A 17 -13.09 39.98 -34.07
N LEU A 18 -12.95 40.08 -32.74
CA LEU A 18 -12.54 38.99 -31.89
C LEU A 18 -13.75 38.07 -31.77
N ILE A 19 -13.71 36.95 -32.50
CA ILE A 19 -14.54 35.78 -32.20
C ILE A 19 -14.06 35.28 -30.83
N PHE A 20 -14.59 35.89 -29.77
CA PHE A 20 -14.70 35.25 -28.47
C PHE A 20 -15.70 34.13 -28.67
N MET A 21 -15.21 32.94 -29.02
CA MET A 21 -15.91 31.72 -28.66
C MET A 21 -15.89 31.73 -27.14
N ALA A 22 -16.93 32.30 -26.54
CA ALA A 22 -17.24 32.07 -25.15
C ALA A 22 -17.46 30.57 -25.02
N MET A 23 -16.39 29.82 -24.75
CA MET A 23 -16.50 28.65 -23.91
C MET A 23 -17.06 29.20 -22.61
N LEU A 24 -18.39 29.21 -22.51
CA LEU A 24 -19.04 29.16 -21.22
C LEU A 24 -18.31 28.02 -20.50
N PRO A 25 -17.63 28.25 -19.37
CA PRO A 25 -17.30 27.14 -18.52
C PRO A 25 -18.65 26.47 -18.30
N SER A 26 -18.79 25.23 -18.79
CA SER A 26 -19.85 24.36 -18.31
C SER A 26 -19.74 24.48 -16.81
N ALA A 27 -20.70 25.15 -16.19
CA ALA A 27 -20.76 25.22 -14.75
C ALA A 27 -20.98 23.77 -14.34
N SER A 28 -19.89 23.04 -14.10
CA SER A 28 -19.95 21.86 -13.29
C SER A 28 -20.53 22.39 -12.00
N ALA A 29 -21.78 22.05 -11.73
CA ALA A 29 -22.38 22.34 -10.44
C ALA A 29 -21.38 21.79 -9.43
N GLN A 30 -20.69 22.67 -8.70
CA GLN A 30 -19.72 22.23 -7.72
C GLN A 30 -20.52 21.39 -6.74
N VAL A 31 -20.28 20.07 -6.75
CA VAL A 31 -20.99 19.13 -5.88
C VAL A 31 -20.72 19.58 -4.44
N SER A 32 -21.71 20.25 -3.85
CA SER A 32 -21.66 20.77 -2.49
C SER A 32 -22.20 19.68 -1.58
N LEU A 33 -21.30 18.94 -0.94
CA LEU A 33 -21.66 17.88 -0.01
C LEU A 33 -21.83 18.43 1.41
N PRO A 34 -22.78 17.91 2.20
CA PRO A 34 -22.94 18.26 3.61
C PRO A 34 -21.69 17.89 4.41
N ARG A 35 -20.96 18.89 4.91
CA ARG A 35 -19.66 18.70 5.58
C ARG A 35 -19.72 17.76 6.80
N GLU A 36 -20.79 17.83 7.57
CA GLU A 36 -21.02 17.02 8.78
C GLU A 36 -21.45 15.58 8.48
N ASP A 37 -21.87 15.29 7.26
CA ASP A 37 -22.21 13.95 6.78
C ASP A 37 -21.11 13.34 5.89
N THR A 38 -20.00 14.07 5.71
CA THR A 38 -18.92 13.72 4.79
C THR A 38 -17.61 13.50 5.55
N VAL A 39 -16.95 12.37 5.29
CA VAL A 39 -15.54 12.15 5.66
C VAL A 39 -14.68 12.46 4.45
N PHE A 40 -13.78 13.44 4.59
CA PHE A 40 -12.75 13.74 3.60
C PHE A 40 -11.50 12.90 3.86
N VAL A 41 -11.01 12.23 2.81
CA VAL A 41 -9.90 11.29 2.85
C VAL A 41 -8.75 11.79 1.96
N THR A 42 -7.51 11.48 2.33
CA THR A 42 -6.33 11.65 1.48
C THR A 42 -5.29 10.56 1.73
N GLY A 43 -4.24 10.51 0.92
CA GLY A 43 -3.12 9.58 1.08
C GLY A 43 -3.45 8.14 0.67
N ALA A 44 -4.37 7.96 -0.27
CA ALA A 44 -4.75 6.63 -0.78
C ALA A 44 -4.88 6.54 -2.30
N GLN A 45 -5.18 7.66 -2.95
CA GLN A 45 -5.14 7.83 -4.39
C GLN A 45 -4.20 9.01 -4.69
N TRP A 46 -3.25 8.80 -5.60
CA TRP A 46 -2.22 9.79 -5.98
C TRP A 46 -2.26 10.17 -7.46
N SER A 47 -2.96 9.39 -8.28
CA SER A 47 -3.24 9.68 -9.70
C SER A 47 -4.74 9.87 -9.93
N PRO A 48 -5.17 10.46 -11.06
CA PRO A 48 -6.58 10.53 -11.41
C PRO A 48 -7.27 9.15 -11.40
N ALA A 49 -8.57 9.13 -11.10
CA ALA A 49 -9.36 7.90 -11.05
C ALA A 49 -9.39 7.18 -12.41
N SER A 50 -9.11 5.88 -12.39
CA SER A 50 -9.14 5.02 -13.57
C SER A 50 -10.51 4.37 -13.73
N THR A 51 -10.76 3.26 -13.04
CA THR A 51 -11.94 2.39 -13.16
C THR A 51 -12.43 1.89 -11.79
N TRP A 52 -13.70 1.50 -11.75
CA TRP A 52 -14.36 0.82 -10.63
C TRP A 52 -14.76 -0.62 -10.97
N ASN A 53 -14.01 -1.24 -11.88
CA ASN A 53 -14.23 -2.60 -12.35
C ASN A 53 -13.40 -3.61 -11.56
N LEU A 54 -14.06 -4.63 -11.00
CA LEU A 54 -13.42 -5.73 -10.30
C LEU A 54 -12.41 -6.50 -11.15
N PHE A 55 -12.63 -6.59 -12.46
CA PHE A 55 -11.78 -7.34 -13.40
C PHE A 55 -10.59 -6.52 -13.92
N SER A 56 -10.48 -5.25 -13.53
CA SER A 56 -9.33 -4.45 -13.93
C SER A 56 -8.12 -4.73 -13.05
N PRO A 57 -6.91 -4.86 -13.61
CA PRO A 57 -5.68 -5.00 -12.84
C PRO A 57 -5.30 -3.73 -12.06
N SER A 58 -5.88 -2.57 -12.39
CA SER A 58 -5.65 -1.30 -11.69
C SER A 58 -6.97 -0.62 -11.38
N GLN A 59 -7.31 -0.55 -10.09
CA GLN A 59 -8.60 -0.07 -9.62
C GLN A 59 -8.46 1.28 -8.91
N THR A 60 -9.49 2.12 -9.03
CA THR A 60 -9.60 3.34 -8.24
C THR A 60 -9.83 3.02 -6.77
N TRP A 61 -9.21 3.79 -5.87
CA TRP A 61 -9.45 3.69 -4.42
C TRP A 61 -10.94 3.67 -4.09
N GLY A 62 -11.38 2.62 -3.39
CA GLY A 62 -12.75 2.40 -2.94
C GLY A 62 -13.51 1.30 -3.69
N THR A 63 -12.94 0.75 -4.76
CA THR A 63 -13.53 -0.34 -5.55
C THR A 63 -13.54 -1.66 -4.77
N TYR A 64 -12.41 -2.38 -4.76
CA TYR A 64 -12.21 -3.59 -3.97
C TYR A 64 -10.80 -3.61 -3.35
N THR A 65 -9.76 -3.63 -4.19
CA THR A 65 -8.37 -3.84 -3.77
C THR A 65 -7.92 -2.85 -2.70
N SER A 66 -8.20 -1.55 -2.88
CA SER A 66 -7.98 -0.54 -1.84
C SER A 66 -9.31 0.12 -1.46
N GLY A 67 -9.51 0.38 -0.16
CA GLY A 67 -10.76 0.91 0.40
C GLY A 67 -11.86 -0.14 0.58
N GLY A 68 -12.24 -0.83 -0.50
CA GLY A 68 -13.22 -1.93 -0.47
C GLY A 68 -14.65 -1.52 -0.12
N PHE A 69 -15.11 -0.39 -0.67
CA PHE A 69 -16.43 0.18 -0.36
C PHE A 69 -17.55 -0.36 -1.24
N MET A 70 -17.21 -0.74 -2.48
CA MET A 70 -18.18 -1.19 -3.49
C MET A 70 -18.32 -2.71 -3.51
N TYR A 71 -17.22 -3.45 -3.43
CA TYR A 71 -17.26 -4.90 -3.51
C TYR A 71 -16.68 -5.51 -2.24
N LEU A 72 -17.45 -6.42 -1.64
CA LEU A 72 -17.10 -7.12 -0.41
C LEU A 72 -16.72 -8.57 -0.72
N PRO A 73 -15.73 -9.13 0.00
CA PRO A 73 -15.37 -10.54 -0.10
C PRO A 73 -16.29 -11.45 0.73
N LEU A 74 -16.10 -12.77 0.62
CA LEU A 74 -16.77 -13.75 1.47
C LEU A 74 -16.37 -13.55 2.94
N PHE A 75 -15.07 -13.47 3.21
CA PHE A 75 -14.46 -13.20 4.51
C PHE A 75 -13.29 -12.23 4.35
N GLN A 76 -12.86 -11.63 5.46
CA GLN A 76 -11.70 -10.75 5.49
C GLN A 76 -10.79 -11.08 6.69
N TYR A 77 -9.49 -11.29 6.47
CA TYR A 77 -8.55 -11.47 7.57
C TYR A 77 -8.07 -10.12 8.12
N ILE A 78 -8.01 -9.99 9.44
CA ILE A 78 -7.59 -8.80 10.17
C ILE A 78 -6.32 -9.13 10.94
N ALA A 79 -5.17 -8.86 10.31
CA ALA A 79 -3.86 -9.22 10.87
C ALA A 79 -3.61 -8.58 12.24
N GLY A 80 -4.02 -7.32 12.43
CA GLY A 80 -3.83 -6.64 13.70
C GLY A 80 -4.62 -7.24 14.87
N LEU A 81 -5.72 -7.96 14.61
CA LEU A 81 -6.52 -8.69 15.60
C LEU A 81 -6.24 -10.21 15.58
N ASN A 82 -5.60 -10.71 14.53
CA ASN A 82 -5.48 -12.15 14.21
C ASN A 82 -6.86 -12.86 14.16
N MET A 83 -7.81 -12.24 13.47
CA MET A 83 -9.20 -12.70 13.36
C MET A 83 -9.75 -12.55 11.94
N TRP A 84 -10.85 -13.22 11.64
CA TRP A 84 -11.57 -13.13 10.38
C TRP A 84 -12.94 -12.50 10.57
N VAL A 85 -13.34 -11.64 9.63
CA VAL A 85 -14.70 -11.08 9.55
C VAL A 85 -15.51 -11.93 8.57
N PRO A 86 -16.61 -12.58 9.01
CA PRO A 86 -17.56 -13.20 8.10
C PRO A 86 -18.46 -12.14 7.45
N ILE A 87 -18.30 -11.91 6.16
CA ILE A 87 -18.97 -10.83 5.41
C ILE A 87 -20.10 -11.41 4.56
N ILE A 88 -19.88 -11.70 3.27
CA ILE A 88 -20.89 -12.36 2.43
C ILE A 88 -20.99 -13.85 2.82
N GLY A 89 -19.84 -14.46 3.16
CA GLY A 89 -19.79 -15.77 3.79
C GLY A 89 -20.17 -15.67 5.26
N GLU A 90 -21.10 -16.51 5.69
CA GLU A 90 -21.51 -16.62 7.10
C GLU A 90 -20.59 -17.58 7.86
N SER A 91 -20.29 -18.72 7.24
CA SER A 91 -19.49 -19.79 7.80
C SER A 91 -18.84 -20.60 6.68
N PHE A 92 -17.90 -21.47 7.05
CA PHE A 92 -17.24 -22.39 6.14
C PHE A 92 -16.92 -23.70 6.85
N GLU A 93 -16.70 -24.75 6.09
CA GLU A 93 -16.38 -26.09 6.56
C GLU A 93 -15.36 -26.72 5.61
N LEU A 94 -14.20 -27.13 6.15
CA LEU A 94 -13.25 -27.96 5.42
C LEU A 94 -13.70 -29.42 5.54
N VAL A 95 -14.42 -29.92 4.52
CA VAL A 95 -15.00 -31.28 4.51
C VAL A 95 -13.90 -32.36 4.50
N ASN A 96 -12.76 -32.02 3.90
CA ASN A 96 -11.51 -32.79 3.89
C ASN A 96 -10.37 -31.87 3.41
N GLU A 97 -9.13 -32.37 3.36
CA GLU A 97 -7.92 -31.60 2.98
C GLU A 97 -8.00 -30.91 1.60
N THR A 98 -8.96 -31.30 0.76
CA THR A 98 -9.08 -30.81 -0.62
C THR A 98 -10.35 -30.03 -0.90
N THR A 99 -11.32 -29.99 0.01
CA THR A 99 -12.66 -29.49 -0.26
C THR A 99 -13.14 -28.56 0.84
N LEU A 100 -13.34 -27.28 0.50
CA LEU A 100 -13.92 -26.26 1.37
C LEU A 100 -15.35 -25.96 0.90
N LEU A 101 -16.31 -26.04 1.82
CA LEU A 101 -17.64 -25.47 1.63
C LEU A 101 -17.69 -24.09 2.28
N VAL A 102 -18.25 -23.12 1.57
CA VAL A 102 -18.58 -21.79 2.10
C VAL A 102 -20.08 -21.58 2.00
N TYR A 103 -20.68 -21.21 3.13
CA TYR A 103 -22.10 -20.93 3.27
C TYR A 103 -22.32 -19.42 3.22
N LEU A 104 -23.09 -18.96 2.23
CA LEU A 104 -23.40 -17.55 1.97
C LEU A 104 -24.59 -17.09 2.82
N ARG A 105 -24.55 -15.84 3.27
CA ARG A 105 -25.67 -15.21 3.99
C ARG A 105 -26.91 -15.10 3.10
N PRO A 106 -28.09 -15.56 3.53
CA PRO A 106 -29.34 -15.36 2.79
C PRO A 106 -29.77 -13.88 2.72
N GLU A 107 -29.25 -13.04 3.62
CA GLU A 107 -29.48 -11.60 3.60
C GLU A 107 -28.66 -10.89 2.51
N ALA A 108 -27.59 -11.50 2.01
CA ALA A 108 -26.66 -10.87 1.08
C ALA A 108 -27.34 -10.52 -0.25
N LYS A 109 -27.33 -9.23 -0.59
CA LYS A 109 -27.95 -8.71 -1.80
C LYS A 109 -27.07 -7.68 -2.49
N TRP A 110 -27.14 -7.68 -3.81
CA TRP A 110 -26.66 -6.61 -4.64
C TRP A 110 -27.48 -5.34 -4.41
N SER A 111 -26.89 -4.18 -4.70
CA SER A 111 -27.54 -2.86 -4.55
C SER A 111 -28.76 -2.65 -5.44
N ASP A 112 -29.01 -3.52 -6.41
CA ASP A 112 -30.23 -3.54 -7.22
C ASP A 112 -31.32 -4.48 -6.64
N GLY A 113 -31.07 -5.06 -5.46
CA GLY A 113 -31.99 -5.89 -4.71
C GLY A 113 -31.93 -7.38 -5.03
N LYS A 114 -31.16 -7.81 -6.03
CA LYS A 114 -30.99 -9.25 -6.34
C LYS A 114 -30.13 -9.93 -5.26
N PRO A 115 -30.43 -11.21 -4.92
CA PRO A 115 -29.59 -11.96 -3.97
C PRO A 115 -28.18 -12.17 -4.53
N ILE A 116 -27.18 -12.16 -3.65
CA ILE A 116 -25.83 -12.66 -3.96
C ILE A 116 -25.87 -14.17 -3.76
N THR A 117 -25.47 -14.92 -4.78
CA THR A 117 -25.62 -16.39 -4.82
C THR A 117 -24.31 -17.09 -5.14
N ALA A 118 -24.28 -18.41 -4.95
CA ALA A 118 -23.13 -19.24 -5.34
C ALA A 118 -22.84 -19.16 -6.86
N GLU A 119 -23.84 -18.85 -7.69
CA GLU A 119 -23.63 -18.62 -9.13
C GLU A 119 -22.79 -17.37 -9.40
N ASP A 120 -22.92 -16.31 -8.60
CA ASP A 120 -22.08 -15.12 -8.72
C ASP A 120 -20.61 -15.47 -8.44
N VAL A 121 -20.36 -16.29 -7.41
CA VAL A 121 -19.01 -16.75 -7.04
C VAL A 121 -18.41 -17.60 -8.16
N GLU A 122 -19.13 -18.62 -8.62
CA GLU A 122 -18.66 -19.53 -9.67
C GLU A 122 -18.39 -18.79 -10.98
N TYR A 123 -19.32 -17.93 -11.41
CA TYR A 123 -19.18 -17.17 -12.65
C TYR A 123 -18.00 -16.21 -12.59
N THR A 124 -17.84 -15.49 -11.47
CA THR A 124 -16.71 -14.58 -11.26
C THR A 124 -15.39 -15.34 -11.35
N TYR A 125 -15.28 -16.51 -10.72
CA TYR A 125 -14.06 -17.31 -10.77
C TYR A 125 -13.72 -17.78 -12.18
N LYS A 126 -14.71 -18.32 -12.91
CA LYS A 126 -14.53 -18.77 -14.30
C LYS A 126 -14.10 -17.63 -15.21
N LEU A 127 -14.75 -16.47 -15.09
CA LEU A 127 -14.41 -15.30 -15.89
C LEU A 127 -13.03 -14.76 -15.56
N SER A 128 -12.67 -14.66 -14.27
CA SER A 128 -11.33 -14.20 -13.87
C SER A 128 -10.21 -15.04 -14.49
N ARG A 129 -10.41 -16.36 -14.55
CA ARG A 129 -9.48 -17.29 -15.20
C ARG A 129 -9.44 -17.13 -16.71
N GLU A 130 -10.59 -16.92 -17.34
CA GLU A 130 -10.70 -16.75 -18.79
C GLU A 130 -9.99 -15.47 -19.26
N VAL A 131 -10.15 -14.37 -18.54
CA VAL A 131 -9.53 -13.07 -18.89
C VAL A 131 -8.15 -12.86 -18.26
N GLY A 132 -7.74 -13.74 -17.33
CA GLY A 132 -6.46 -13.64 -16.61
C GLY A 132 -6.37 -12.43 -15.66
N SER A 133 -7.52 -11.89 -15.22
CA SER A 133 -7.59 -10.72 -14.34
C SER A 133 -8.86 -10.73 -13.50
N GLY A 134 -8.85 -10.02 -12.37
CA GLY A 134 -9.99 -9.91 -11.46
C GLY A 134 -9.88 -10.71 -10.17
N PRO A 135 -11.00 -10.92 -9.45
CA PRO A 135 -11.01 -11.62 -8.17
C PRO A 135 -10.39 -13.01 -8.30
N ALA A 136 -9.41 -13.30 -7.43
CA ALA A 136 -8.61 -14.53 -7.43
C ALA A 136 -7.80 -14.81 -8.71
N ALA A 137 -7.51 -13.81 -9.55
CA ALA A 137 -6.54 -13.99 -10.63
C ALA A 137 -5.18 -14.47 -10.07
N GLY A 138 -4.60 -15.49 -10.70
CA GLY A 138 -3.37 -16.14 -10.22
C GLY A 138 -3.61 -17.22 -9.15
N SER A 139 -4.87 -17.57 -8.85
CA SER A 139 -5.20 -18.64 -7.91
C SER A 139 -5.24 -20.02 -8.55
N GLU A 140 -5.04 -20.16 -9.87
CA GLU A 140 -5.16 -21.43 -10.60
C GLU A 140 -4.28 -22.57 -10.03
N PRO A 141 -3.08 -22.31 -9.49
CA PRO A 141 -2.29 -23.36 -8.84
C PRO A 141 -2.88 -23.83 -7.50
N TYR A 142 -3.77 -23.03 -6.89
CA TYR A 142 -4.28 -23.21 -5.52
C TYR A 142 -5.76 -23.55 -5.45
N ILE A 143 -6.55 -23.18 -6.47
CA ILE A 143 -7.96 -23.54 -6.61
C ILE A 143 -8.10 -24.26 -7.95
N SER A 144 -8.48 -25.54 -7.93
CA SER A 144 -8.72 -26.30 -9.16
C SER A 144 -10.13 -26.07 -9.69
N ASP A 145 -11.10 -25.93 -8.79
CA ASP A 145 -12.51 -25.85 -9.16
C ASP A 145 -13.34 -25.06 -8.14
N VAL A 146 -14.41 -24.45 -8.63
CA VAL A 146 -15.44 -23.77 -7.84
C VAL A 146 -16.79 -24.28 -8.36
N LYS A 147 -17.64 -24.80 -7.48
CA LYS A 147 -18.95 -25.38 -7.84
C LYS A 147 -20.08 -24.79 -7.03
N VAL A 148 -21.21 -24.62 -7.68
CA VAL A 148 -22.50 -24.37 -7.04
C VAL A 148 -23.05 -25.69 -6.48
N ILE A 149 -23.21 -25.77 -5.16
CA ILE A 149 -23.89 -26.90 -4.51
C ILE A 149 -25.40 -26.61 -4.41
N ASP A 150 -25.73 -25.39 -3.98
CA ASP A 150 -27.07 -24.82 -4.01
C ASP A 150 -26.97 -23.28 -4.06
N THR A 151 -28.09 -22.57 -3.97
CA THR A 151 -28.13 -21.10 -4.06
C THR A 151 -27.17 -20.38 -3.11
N HIS A 152 -26.98 -20.90 -1.89
CA HIS A 152 -26.16 -20.27 -0.84
C HIS A 152 -24.98 -21.13 -0.39
N THR A 153 -24.64 -22.20 -1.12
CA THR A 153 -23.50 -23.05 -0.80
C THR A 153 -22.58 -23.16 -2.00
N VAL A 154 -21.33 -22.70 -1.83
CA VAL A 154 -20.26 -22.82 -2.83
C VAL A 154 -19.19 -23.78 -2.34
N GLN A 155 -18.73 -24.66 -3.22
CA GLN A 155 -17.61 -25.55 -2.97
C GLN A 155 -16.37 -25.04 -3.69
N PHE A 156 -15.27 -24.88 -2.98
CA PHE A 156 -13.93 -24.69 -3.52
C PHE A 156 -13.14 -25.99 -3.41
N THR A 157 -12.37 -26.31 -4.44
CA THR A 157 -11.48 -27.49 -4.46
C THR A 157 -10.03 -27.07 -4.58
N ILE A 158 -9.15 -27.65 -3.77
CA ILE A 158 -7.72 -27.33 -3.75
C ILE A 158 -7.07 -27.61 -5.11
N GLY A 159 -6.12 -26.74 -5.48
CA GLY A 159 -5.33 -26.83 -6.70
C GLY A 159 -4.20 -27.85 -6.61
N GLU A 160 -3.55 -28.08 -7.74
CA GLU A 160 -2.51 -29.11 -7.90
C GLU A 160 -1.28 -28.90 -7.01
N GLU A 161 -0.99 -27.65 -6.60
CA GLU A 161 0.13 -27.38 -5.70
C GLU A 161 -0.10 -27.88 -4.27
N LYS A 162 -1.36 -28.19 -3.91
CA LYS A 162 -1.78 -28.58 -2.55
C LYS A 162 -1.35 -27.60 -1.46
N ASN A 163 -1.24 -26.32 -1.81
CA ASN A 163 -0.95 -25.26 -0.86
C ASN A 163 -2.25 -24.83 -0.16
N LEU A 164 -2.59 -25.53 0.91
CA LEU A 164 -3.80 -25.31 1.71
C LEU A 164 -3.94 -23.85 2.20
N PRO A 165 -2.88 -23.18 2.68
CA PRO A 165 -2.97 -21.78 3.09
C PRO A 165 -3.33 -20.81 1.96
N MET A 166 -2.68 -20.90 0.79
CA MET A 166 -3.03 -20.05 -0.34
C MET A 166 -4.42 -20.36 -0.87
N PHE A 167 -4.80 -21.64 -0.86
CA PHE A 167 -6.17 -22.05 -1.17
C PHE A 167 -7.19 -21.36 -0.25
N LEU A 168 -6.99 -21.42 1.07
CA LEU A 168 -7.87 -20.75 2.04
C LEU A 168 -7.85 -19.23 1.86
N LEU A 169 -6.69 -18.62 1.62
CA LEU A 169 -6.57 -17.18 1.37
C LEU A 169 -7.44 -16.75 0.18
N TYR A 170 -7.29 -17.42 -0.97
CA TYR A 170 -8.02 -17.08 -2.19
C TYR A 170 -9.50 -17.43 -2.09
N ALA A 171 -9.85 -18.57 -1.48
CA ALA A 171 -11.25 -19.00 -1.37
C ALA A 171 -12.02 -18.13 -0.37
N LEU A 172 -11.47 -17.87 0.82
CA LEU A 172 -12.17 -17.11 1.87
C LEU A 172 -12.21 -15.61 1.57
N GLN A 173 -11.17 -15.02 0.98
CA GLN A 173 -11.18 -13.61 0.59
C GLN A 173 -11.68 -13.38 -0.84
N PHE A 174 -12.38 -14.36 -1.43
CA PHE A 174 -12.94 -14.21 -2.77
C PHE A 174 -14.01 -13.10 -2.78
N ALA A 175 -13.97 -12.20 -3.77
CA ALA A 175 -15.00 -11.18 -3.97
C ALA A 175 -15.88 -11.53 -5.17
N PRO A 176 -17.16 -11.91 -4.98
CA PRO A 176 -18.06 -12.13 -6.09
C PRO A 176 -18.34 -10.81 -6.83
N ALA A 177 -18.63 -10.93 -8.12
CA ALA A 177 -19.16 -9.87 -8.98
C ALA A 177 -20.61 -10.21 -9.38
N PRO A 178 -21.47 -9.20 -9.66
CA PRO A 178 -22.87 -9.44 -10.00
C PRO A 178 -22.98 -10.10 -11.38
N LYS A 179 -23.14 -11.42 -11.43
CA LYS A 179 -23.17 -12.22 -12.67
C LYS A 179 -24.10 -11.60 -13.71
N HIS A 180 -25.30 -11.20 -13.30
CA HIS A 180 -26.31 -10.64 -14.20
C HIS A 180 -25.94 -9.29 -14.84
N ILE A 181 -24.95 -8.57 -14.32
CA ILE A 181 -24.39 -7.37 -14.96
C ILE A 181 -23.14 -7.75 -15.76
N ILE A 182 -22.22 -8.48 -15.13
CA ILE A 182 -20.93 -8.83 -15.71
C ILE A 182 -21.11 -9.66 -16.99
N GLU A 183 -22.05 -10.59 -17.00
CA GLU A 183 -22.35 -11.41 -18.19
C GLU A 183 -22.80 -10.56 -19.38
N GLN A 184 -23.64 -9.56 -19.16
CA GLN A 184 -24.06 -8.65 -20.23
C GLN A 184 -22.92 -7.75 -20.74
N VAL A 185 -21.98 -7.37 -19.87
CA VAL A 185 -20.78 -6.63 -20.30
C VAL A 185 -19.89 -7.56 -21.11
N TYR A 186 -19.64 -8.77 -20.62
CA TYR A 186 -18.80 -9.76 -21.29
C TYR A 186 -19.34 -10.15 -22.67
N GLU A 187 -20.66 -10.33 -22.82
CA GLU A 187 -21.29 -10.56 -24.12
C GLU A 187 -21.04 -9.44 -25.13
N LYS A 188 -20.85 -8.20 -24.67
CA LYS A 188 -20.62 -7.02 -25.52
C LYS A 188 -19.16 -6.82 -25.90
N VAL A 189 -18.23 -7.08 -24.99
CA VAL A 189 -16.81 -6.69 -25.16
C VAL A 189 -15.82 -7.84 -24.96
N GLY A 190 -16.27 -9.03 -24.59
CA GLY A 190 -15.42 -10.18 -24.33
C GLY A 190 -14.31 -9.87 -23.31
N ALA A 191 -13.09 -10.30 -23.61
CA ALA A 191 -11.92 -10.10 -22.74
C ALA A 191 -11.57 -8.61 -22.51
N ASP A 192 -12.03 -7.69 -23.37
CA ASP A 192 -11.85 -6.24 -23.14
C ASP A 192 -12.66 -5.72 -21.94
N ILE A 193 -13.46 -6.58 -21.29
CA ILE A 193 -14.10 -6.26 -20.00
C ILE A 193 -13.10 -5.75 -18.95
N ILE A 194 -11.83 -6.15 -18.98
CA ILE A 194 -10.80 -5.65 -18.07
C ILE A 194 -10.57 -4.13 -18.18
N ASN A 195 -10.92 -3.55 -19.34
CA ASN A 195 -10.82 -2.12 -19.64
C ASN A 195 -12.12 -1.35 -19.35
N TRP A 196 -13.20 -2.05 -18.96
CA TRP A 196 -14.45 -1.41 -18.59
C TRP A 196 -14.26 -0.50 -17.38
N ARG A 197 -14.83 0.71 -17.43
CA ARG A 197 -14.65 1.73 -16.40
C ARG A 197 -15.62 1.59 -15.24
N ASN A 198 -16.82 1.07 -15.51
CA ASN A 198 -17.90 0.87 -14.54
C ASN A 198 -18.22 2.15 -13.73
N CYS A 199 -18.32 3.30 -14.41
CA CYS A 199 -18.47 4.60 -13.74
C CYS A 199 -19.93 4.96 -13.41
N GLY A 200 -20.88 4.04 -13.54
CA GLY A 200 -22.26 4.21 -13.06
C GLY A 200 -23.00 5.42 -13.64
N GLY A 201 -22.70 5.79 -14.90
CA GLY A 201 -23.30 6.95 -15.57
C GLY A 201 -22.70 8.31 -15.20
N THR A 202 -21.63 8.35 -14.39
CA THR A 202 -20.90 9.58 -14.06
C THR A 202 -19.91 10.00 -15.16
N CYS A 203 -19.73 9.16 -16.17
CA CYS A 203 -18.87 9.39 -17.32
C CYS A 203 -19.44 8.67 -18.56
N ASP A 204 -18.89 8.96 -19.75
CA ASP A 204 -19.12 8.13 -20.92
C ASP A 204 -18.34 6.81 -20.77
N ASP A 205 -19.05 5.75 -20.41
CA ASP A 205 -18.48 4.42 -20.17
C ASP A 205 -18.32 3.67 -21.50
N ILE A 206 -17.17 3.87 -22.13
CA ILE A 206 -16.82 3.33 -23.45
C ILE A 206 -15.64 2.38 -23.30
N VAL A 207 -15.75 1.21 -23.90
CA VAL A 207 -14.67 0.23 -24.02
C VAL A 207 -14.25 0.18 -25.49
N SER A 208 -12.99 0.48 -25.76
CA SER A 208 -12.41 0.30 -27.09
C SER A 208 -12.06 -1.17 -27.29
N THR A 209 -12.62 -1.76 -28.35
CA THR A 209 -12.35 -3.15 -28.77
C THR A 209 -11.74 -3.18 -30.16
N GLU A 210 -11.23 -4.33 -30.61
CA GLU A 210 -10.77 -4.49 -32.00
C GLU A 210 -11.86 -4.18 -33.05
N SER A 211 -13.14 -4.39 -32.70
CA SER A 211 -14.28 -4.12 -33.59
C SER A 211 -14.80 -2.68 -33.50
N GLY A 212 -14.19 -1.84 -32.66
CA GLY A 212 -14.57 -0.45 -32.42
C GLY A 212 -14.99 -0.16 -30.98
N ASP A 213 -15.38 1.08 -30.74
CA ASP A 213 -15.81 1.56 -29.42
C ASP A 213 -17.23 1.08 -29.07
N VAL A 214 -17.36 0.44 -27.91
CA VAL A 214 -18.63 -0.08 -27.39
C VAL A 214 -19.03 0.70 -26.15
N ARG A 215 -20.22 1.32 -26.18
CA ARG A 215 -20.80 2.00 -25.02
C ARG A 215 -21.47 0.99 -24.09
N ILE A 216 -21.10 1.01 -22.81
CA ILE A 216 -21.69 0.19 -21.76
C ILE A 216 -22.69 1.04 -20.97
N ASP A 217 -23.98 0.88 -21.26
CA ASP A 217 -25.06 1.58 -20.58
C ASP A 217 -25.75 0.64 -19.57
N LEU A 218 -25.03 0.32 -18.49
CA LEU A 218 -25.51 -0.53 -17.40
C LEU A 218 -25.33 0.18 -16.05
N PRO A 219 -26.22 -0.05 -15.07
CA PRO A 219 -26.11 0.56 -13.76
C PRO A 219 -24.90 0.01 -12.99
N GLN A 220 -24.33 0.83 -12.13
CA GLN A 220 -23.33 0.37 -11.17
C GLN A 220 -24.03 -0.45 -10.07
N VAL A 221 -23.66 -1.73 -9.96
CA VAL A 221 -24.21 -2.69 -8.99
C VAL A 221 -23.09 -3.18 -8.07
N VAL A 222 -23.31 -3.07 -6.77
CA VAL A 222 -22.30 -3.23 -5.72
C VAL A 222 -22.82 -4.11 -4.58
N SER A 223 -21.92 -4.79 -3.85
CA SER A 223 -22.26 -5.57 -2.65
C SER A 223 -21.98 -4.82 -1.35
N GLY A 224 -21.12 -3.79 -1.41
CA GLY A 224 -20.73 -2.96 -0.29
C GLY A 224 -21.71 -1.82 0.03
N PRO A 225 -21.49 -1.12 1.15
CA PRO A 225 -22.39 -0.08 1.63
C PRO A 225 -22.23 1.26 0.90
N TYR A 226 -21.33 1.40 -0.07
CA TYR A 226 -21.18 2.61 -0.87
C TYR A 226 -21.15 2.30 -2.37
N LYS A 227 -21.54 3.29 -3.17
CA LYS A 227 -21.37 3.32 -4.63
C LYS A 227 -20.74 4.65 -5.06
N LEU A 228 -20.15 4.68 -6.25
CA LEU A 228 -19.64 5.90 -6.84
C LEU A 228 -20.78 6.91 -7.00
N TYR A 229 -20.52 8.13 -6.56
CA TYR A 229 -21.45 9.25 -6.69
C TYR A 229 -20.97 10.26 -7.73
N TYR A 230 -19.68 10.60 -7.68
CA TYR A 230 -19.07 11.58 -8.56
C TYR A 230 -17.54 11.43 -8.55
N PHE A 231 -16.87 11.82 -9.63
CA PHE A 231 -15.42 11.99 -9.61
C PHE A 231 -14.99 13.06 -10.63
N ASP A 232 -13.81 13.63 -10.40
CA ASP A 232 -13.08 14.45 -11.36
C ASP A 232 -11.57 14.19 -11.20
N GLU A 233 -10.71 14.97 -11.86
CA GLU A 233 -9.26 14.80 -11.78
C GLU A 233 -8.69 14.98 -10.37
N LEU A 234 -9.42 15.65 -9.47
CA LEU A 234 -8.95 16.03 -8.14
C LEU A 234 -9.67 15.29 -7.02
N ARG A 235 -10.82 14.64 -7.28
CA ARG A 235 -11.66 14.06 -6.24
C ARG A 235 -12.41 12.81 -6.68
N ILE A 236 -12.59 11.88 -5.75
CA ILE A 236 -13.46 10.71 -5.88
C ILE A 236 -14.49 10.77 -4.75
N VAL A 237 -15.78 10.65 -5.08
CA VAL A 237 -16.89 10.74 -4.13
C VAL A 237 -17.71 9.46 -4.16
N TYR A 238 -17.88 8.86 -2.99
CA TYR A 238 -18.76 7.73 -2.74
C TYR A 238 -19.96 8.14 -1.88
N GLU A 239 -21.13 7.58 -2.16
CA GLU A 239 -22.35 7.77 -1.39
C GLU A 239 -22.82 6.45 -0.76
N ARG A 240 -23.20 6.51 0.51
CA ARG A 240 -23.71 5.38 1.28
C ARG A 240 -25.09 4.95 0.79
N ILE A 241 -25.27 3.65 0.68
CA ILE A 241 -26.53 2.96 0.37
C ILE A 241 -27.25 2.71 1.70
N ASP A 242 -28.29 3.50 2.01
CA ASP A 242 -28.96 3.44 3.33
C ASP A 242 -29.83 2.18 3.51
N ASP A 243 -30.20 1.52 2.42
CA ASP A 243 -30.88 0.23 2.39
C ASP A 243 -29.92 -0.96 2.15
N TRP A 244 -28.62 -0.76 2.40
CA TRP A 244 -27.60 -1.81 2.28
C TRP A 244 -27.98 -3.08 3.04
N TRP A 245 -27.79 -4.23 2.39
CA TRP A 245 -28.24 -5.53 2.89
C TRP A 245 -27.66 -5.89 4.27
N GLY A 246 -26.43 -5.44 4.56
CA GLY A 246 -25.73 -5.73 5.80
C GLY A 246 -26.16 -4.87 6.99
N LYS A 247 -27.08 -3.91 6.82
CA LYS A 247 -27.40 -2.92 7.87
C LYS A 247 -27.89 -3.52 9.18
N ASP A 248 -28.61 -4.64 9.14
CA ASP A 248 -29.16 -5.29 10.33
C ASP A 248 -28.11 -6.16 11.05
N ILE A 249 -27.02 -6.50 10.36
CA ILE A 249 -25.90 -7.31 10.89
C ILE A 249 -24.79 -6.41 11.41
N PHE A 250 -24.37 -5.44 10.58
CA PHE A 250 -23.19 -4.60 10.84
C PHE A 250 -23.54 -3.17 11.29
N GLY A 251 -24.81 -2.76 11.18
CA GLY A 251 -25.18 -1.34 11.20
C GLY A 251 -24.90 -0.66 9.86
N LEU A 252 -25.06 0.67 9.81
CA LEU A 252 -24.61 1.48 8.68
C LEU A 252 -23.28 2.16 9.04
N PRO A 253 -22.34 2.30 8.07
CA PRO A 253 -21.16 3.12 8.29
C PRO A 253 -21.56 4.58 8.57
N GLY A 254 -20.85 5.26 9.45
CA GLY A 254 -21.21 6.60 9.94
C GLY A 254 -21.39 7.64 8.82
N PRO A 255 -20.41 7.83 7.91
CA PRO A 255 -20.46 8.84 6.86
C PRO A 255 -21.51 8.55 5.78
N LYS A 256 -22.30 9.54 5.38
CA LYS A 256 -23.14 9.44 4.17
C LYS A 256 -22.27 9.54 2.91
N TYR A 257 -21.21 10.34 2.96
CA TYR A 257 -20.28 10.52 1.85
C TYR A 257 -18.84 10.26 2.29
N LEU A 258 -18.08 9.58 1.43
CA LEU A 258 -16.62 9.47 1.51
C LEU A 258 -16.03 10.22 0.32
N VAL A 259 -15.12 11.16 0.57
CA VAL A 259 -14.51 11.97 -0.48
C VAL A 259 -13.01 11.87 -0.42
N HIS A 260 -12.40 11.19 -1.38
CA HIS A 260 -10.95 11.28 -1.57
C HIS A 260 -10.59 12.58 -2.26
N ARG A 261 -9.62 13.32 -1.73
CA ARG A 261 -8.96 14.44 -2.41
C ARG A 261 -7.58 14.01 -2.86
N ILE A 262 -7.31 14.20 -4.15
CA ILE A 262 -6.05 13.87 -4.79
C ILE A 262 -5.14 15.10 -4.67
N TYR A 263 -4.01 14.94 -3.97
CA TYR A 263 -2.99 15.96 -3.81
C TYR A 263 -1.72 15.55 -4.54
N LEU A 264 -0.92 16.53 -4.96
CA LEU A 264 0.35 16.28 -5.64
C LEU A 264 1.52 16.06 -4.68
N SER A 265 1.37 16.38 -3.39
CA SER A 265 2.41 16.16 -2.37
C SER A 265 1.84 16.01 -0.94
N ASN A 266 2.64 15.45 -0.04
CA ASN A 266 2.32 15.31 1.38
C ASN A 266 2.13 16.68 2.07
N GLU A 267 2.89 17.72 1.69
CA GLU A 267 2.83 19.05 2.31
C GLU A 267 1.47 19.71 2.06
N GLN A 268 0.94 19.59 0.84
CA GLN A 268 -0.36 20.13 0.50
C GLN A 268 -1.47 19.41 1.26
N ALA A 269 -1.40 18.08 1.34
CA ALA A 269 -2.35 17.27 2.08
C ALA A 269 -2.30 17.55 3.61
N LEU A 270 -1.10 17.74 4.17
CA LEU A 270 -0.90 18.06 5.58
C LEU A 270 -1.50 19.43 5.95
N LEU A 271 -1.36 20.44 5.09
CA LEU A 271 -1.97 21.75 5.32
C LEU A 271 -3.49 21.65 5.47
N ASP A 272 -4.15 20.89 4.59
CA ASP A 272 -5.60 20.70 4.62
C ASP A 272 -6.06 19.85 5.81
N LEU A 273 -5.28 18.82 6.20
CA LEU A 273 -5.53 18.05 7.42
C LEU A 273 -5.48 18.94 8.66
N ARG A 274 -4.47 19.79 8.79
CA ARG A 274 -4.32 20.71 9.95
C ARG A 274 -5.43 21.76 10.04
N GLN A 275 -6.02 22.14 8.91
CA GLN A 275 -7.17 23.05 8.87
C GLN A 275 -8.51 22.34 9.18
N GLY A 276 -8.51 21.00 9.22
CA GLY A 276 -9.70 20.16 9.35
C GLY A 276 -10.54 20.10 8.07
N ASN A 277 -9.90 20.31 6.91
CA ASN A 277 -10.50 20.13 5.58
C ASN A 277 -10.43 18.65 5.12
N VAL A 278 -9.57 17.86 5.75
CA VAL A 278 -9.46 16.41 5.64
C VAL A 278 -9.69 15.80 7.02
N ASP A 279 -10.44 14.69 7.08
CA ASP A 279 -10.78 13.98 8.32
C ASP A 279 -9.92 12.73 8.52
N TRP A 280 -9.58 12.03 7.44
CA TRP A 280 -8.84 10.76 7.46
C TRP A 280 -7.67 10.81 6.49
N SER A 281 -6.45 10.59 6.97
CA SER A 281 -5.26 10.77 6.16
C SER A 281 -4.34 9.56 6.24
N GLY A 282 -3.92 9.10 5.07
CA GLY A 282 -2.92 8.06 4.84
C GLY A 282 -1.54 8.58 4.42
N ILE A 283 -1.23 9.85 4.69
CA ILE A 283 0.04 10.45 4.28
C ILE A 283 1.12 10.28 5.36
N PHE A 284 2.37 10.32 4.93
CA PHE A 284 3.49 10.58 5.81
C PHE A 284 3.42 12.01 6.38
N ILE A 285 3.60 12.15 7.70
CA ILE A 285 3.60 13.44 8.40
C ILE A 285 4.90 13.59 9.20
N PRO A 286 5.82 14.50 8.81
CA PRO A 286 7.05 14.72 9.55
C PRO A 286 6.74 15.31 10.93
N ASN A 287 7.37 14.76 11.98
CA ASN A 287 7.19 15.21 13.37
C ASN A 287 5.71 15.32 13.82
N VAL A 288 4.86 14.34 13.49
CA VAL A 288 3.42 14.33 13.80
C VAL A 288 3.07 14.73 15.25
N GLY A 289 3.89 14.35 16.23
CA GLY A 289 3.70 14.70 17.64
C GLY A 289 3.69 16.22 17.97
N ASN A 290 4.13 17.07 17.03
CA ASN A 290 4.06 18.53 17.15
C ASN A 290 2.69 19.10 16.77
N PHE A 291 1.82 18.34 16.10
CA PHE A 291 0.48 18.77 15.69
C PHE A 291 -0.55 18.25 16.68
N LYS A 292 -0.95 19.08 17.65
CA LYS A 292 -1.89 18.69 18.71
C LYS A 292 -3.33 18.54 18.22
N GLU A 293 -3.62 19.12 17.06
CA GLU A 293 -4.89 19.04 16.36
C GLU A 293 -5.08 17.75 15.55
N ILE A 294 -4.02 16.95 15.38
CA ILE A 294 -4.02 15.69 14.63
C ILE A 294 -3.98 14.51 15.60
N GLY A 295 -4.94 13.60 15.46
CA GLY A 295 -4.92 12.30 16.14
C GLY A 295 -4.16 11.26 15.34
N THR A 296 -3.51 10.32 16.03
CA THR A 296 -2.85 9.12 15.51
C THR A 296 -3.31 7.89 16.29
N PHE A 297 -2.80 6.70 15.96
CA PHE A 297 -3.18 5.49 16.68
C PHE A 297 -2.63 5.49 18.13
N TYR A 298 -1.32 5.71 18.29
CA TYR A 298 -0.68 5.88 19.60
C TYR A 298 -0.49 7.37 19.91
N LYS A 299 -0.56 7.76 21.19
CA LYS A 299 -0.37 9.17 21.60
C LYS A 299 1.08 9.61 21.62
N SER A 300 2.01 8.66 21.71
CA SER A 300 3.45 8.87 21.73
C SER A 300 4.12 8.03 20.64
N LYS A 301 5.42 8.23 20.42
CA LYS A 301 6.19 7.43 19.45
C LYS A 301 5.96 5.92 19.70
N PRO A 302 5.70 5.13 18.64
CA PRO A 302 5.87 5.46 17.23
C PRO A 302 4.68 6.17 16.54
N TYR A 303 3.60 6.50 17.26
CA TYR A 303 2.35 7.10 16.78
C TYR A 303 1.49 6.22 15.86
N PHE A 304 2.11 5.42 15.01
CA PHE A 304 1.45 4.59 14.00
C PHE A 304 1.59 3.11 14.29
N ARG A 305 0.65 2.30 13.78
CA ARG A 305 0.77 0.84 13.83
C ARG A 305 1.77 0.34 12.78
N PRO A 306 2.43 -0.81 13.00
CA PRO A 306 3.28 -1.41 11.99
C PRO A 306 2.50 -1.79 10.73
N GLY A 307 3.16 -1.73 9.58
CA GLY A 307 2.67 -2.10 8.24
C GLY A 307 3.57 -3.13 7.56
N ALA A 308 3.64 -3.08 6.22
CA ALA A 308 4.47 -3.98 5.40
C ALA A 308 5.98 -3.69 5.52
N PHE A 309 6.85 -4.51 4.94
CA PHE A 309 8.25 -4.12 4.79
C PHE A 309 8.39 -3.03 3.74
N VAL A 310 9.27 -2.06 3.99
CA VAL A 310 9.91 -1.26 2.93
C VAL A 310 11.20 -1.97 2.54
N MET A 311 11.35 -2.24 1.26
CA MET A 311 12.44 -3.01 0.69
C MET A 311 13.25 -2.15 -0.27
N LEU A 312 14.57 -2.33 -0.27
CA LEU A 312 15.42 -1.99 -1.39
C LEU A 312 15.55 -3.24 -2.27
N TYR A 313 14.89 -3.20 -3.43
CA TYR A 313 15.00 -4.24 -4.45
C TYR A 313 16.21 -3.96 -5.33
N LEU A 314 16.94 -5.02 -5.66
CA LEU A 314 18.04 -5.02 -6.62
C LEU A 314 17.57 -5.78 -7.86
N ASN A 315 17.76 -5.20 -9.05
CA ASN A 315 17.32 -5.83 -10.29
C ASN A 315 18.29 -6.94 -10.71
N HIS A 316 18.00 -8.19 -10.36
CA HIS A 316 18.83 -9.35 -10.70
C HIS A 316 18.90 -9.64 -12.20
N ARG A 317 18.14 -8.96 -13.07
CA ARG A 317 18.38 -9.01 -14.52
C ARG A 317 19.60 -8.20 -14.96
N ASP A 318 20.04 -7.25 -14.14
CA ASP A 318 21.32 -6.58 -14.33
C ASP A 318 22.45 -7.54 -13.91
N PRO A 319 23.41 -7.85 -14.81
CA PRO A 319 24.51 -8.77 -14.52
C PRO A 319 25.34 -8.41 -13.27
N ILE A 320 25.44 -7.13 -12.90
CA ILE A 320 26.24 -6.73 -11.73
C ILE A 320 25.64 -7.31 -10.43
N PHE A 321 24.32 -7.44 -10.36
CA PHE A 321 23.63 -7.97 -9.20
C PHE A 321 23.61 -9.49 -9.17
N GLN A 322 24.28 -10.19 -10.09
CA GLN A 322 24.56 -11.63 -9.94
C GLN A 322 25.64 -11.88 -8.86
N ASP A 323 26.50 -10.89 -8.59
CA ASP A 323 27.53 -11.01 -7.56
C ASP A 323 26.95 -10.79 -6.15
N THR A 324 26.89 -11.86 -5.37
CA THR A 324 26.45 -11.85 -3.98
C THR A 324 27.29 -10.93 -3.09
N ASN A 325 28.57 -10.72 -3.40
CA ASN A 325 29.44 -9.84 -2.63
C ASN A 325 29.00 -8.38 -2.76
N LEU A 326 28.61 -7.93 -3.95
CA LEU A 326 28.04 -6.60 -4.16
C LEU A 326 26.76 -6.42 -3.36
N ARG A 327 25.83 -7.40 -3.43
CA ARG A 327 24.57 -7.33 -2.68
C ARG A 327 24.78 -7.28 -1.16
N LYS A 328 25.74 -8.05 -0.63
CA LYS A 328 26.14 -8.00 0.78
C LYS A 328 26.76 -6.66 1.15
N ALA A 329 27.68 -6.15 0.33
CA ALA A 329 28.31 -4.86 0.59
C ALA A 329 27.28 -3.73 0.68
N ILE A 330 26.30 -3.71 -0.25
CA ILE A 330 25.17 -2.76 -0.21
C ILE A 330 24.41 -2.88 1.12
N ALA A 331 24.05 -4.09 1.55
CA ALA A 331 23.31 -4.29 2.80
C ALA A 331 24.11 -3.83 4.05
N TYR A 332 25.41 -4.10 4.11
CA TYR A 332 26.25 -3.64 5.23
C TYR A 332 26.55 -2.14 5.21
N ALA A 333 26.47 -1.48 4.06
CA ALA A 333 26.84 -0.06 3.95
C ALA A 333 25.77 0.90 4.49
N ILE A 334 24.50 0.50 4.42
CA ILE A 334 23.36 1.35 4.78
C ILE A 334 23.38 1.68 6.28
N ASP A 335 23.30 2.96 6.64
CA ASP A 335 23.05 3.41 8.01
C ASP A 335 21.54 3.37 8.31
N TYR A 336 21.08 2.19 8.74
CA TYR A 336 19.67 1.95 9.05
C TYR A 336 19.15 2.90 10.13
N GLN A 337 19.96 3.25 11.13
CA GLN A 337 19.52 4.12 12.21
C GLN A 337 19.34 5.56 11.71
N GLU A 338 20.23 6.03 10.85
CA GLU A 338 20.11 7.33 10.21
C GLU A 338 18.88 7.40 9.31
N VAL A 339 18.64 6.39 8.46
CA VAL A 339 17.43 6.29 7.63
C VAL A 339 16.17 6.31 8.50
N LEU A 340 16.08 5.46 9.53
CA LEU A 340 14.91 5.40 10.41
C LEU A 340 14.66 6.71 11.17
N THR A 341 15.73 7.42 11.53
CA THR A 341 15.62 8.66 12.31
C THR A 341 15.31 9.87 11.44
N LYS A 342 15.96 10.00 10.28
CA LYS A 342 15.85 11.17 9.39
C LYS A 342 14.72 11.05 8.38
N ALA A 343 14.53 9.88 7.77
CA ALA A 343 13.46 9.65 6.79
C ALA A 343 12.14 9.28 7.47
N PHE A 344 12.18 8.34 8.43
CA PHE A 344 10.97 7.81 9.08
C PHE A 344 10.68 8.43 10.46
N TYR A 345 11.46 9.43 10.91
CA TYR A 345 11.23 10.18 12.16
C TYR A 345 11.13 9.33 13.45
N GLY A 346 11.62 8.08 13.41
CA GLY A 346 11.47 7.10 14.48
C GLY A 346 10.06 6.54 14.63
N TYR A 347 9.24 6.54 13.56
CA TYR A 347 7.94 5.84 13.50
C TYR A 347 8.09 4.36 13.22
N SER A 348 9.27 3.95 12.77
CA SER A 348 9.57 2.58 12.39
C SER A 348 10.77 2.07 13.18
N GLU A 349 10.97 0.76 13.14
CA GLU A 349 12.16 0.08 13.63
C GLU A 349 12.83 -0.71 12.51
N GLN A 350 14.09 -1.09 12.72
CA GLN A 350 14.84 -1.87 11.76
C GLN A 350 14.26 -3.29 11.65
N PRO A 351 13.91 -3.76 10.44
CA PRO A 351 13.40 -5.10 10.26
C PRO A 351 14.48 -6.16 10.39
N SER A 352 14.05 -7.39 10.62
CA SER A 352 14.91 -8.56 10.52
C SER A 352 15.23 -8.86 9.05
N MET A 353 16.47 -9.23 8.74
CA MET A 353 16.86 -9.77 7.43
C MET A 353 16.09 -11.05 7.09
N SER A 354 15.49 -11.72 8.10
CA SER A 354 14.72 -12.95 7.89
C SER A 354 13.48 -12.75 7.04
N LEU A 355 13.00 -11.51 6.87
CA LEU A 355 11.67 -11.18 6.33
C LEU A 355 10.50 -11.71 7.17
N VAL A 356 10.74 -12.05 8.43
CA VAL A 356 9.69 -12.27 9.43
C VAL A 356 9.30 -10.93 10.05
N PHE A 357 8.01 -10.61 10.12
CA PHE A 357 7.48 -9.39 10.76
C PHE A 357 7.61 -9.47 12.28
N THR A 358 8.83 -9.28 12.79
CA THR A 358 9.15 -9.39 14.22
C THR A 358 8.46 -8.34 15.11
N VAL A 359 7.91 -7.29 14.50
CA VAL A 359 7.04 -6.28 15.13
C VAL A 359 5.72 -6.85 15.65
N PHE A 360 5.23 -7.95 15.07
CA PHE A 360 4.04 -8.63 15.58
C PHE A 360 4.46 -9.85 16.40
N PRO A 361 4.14 -9.91 17.71
CA PRO A 361 4.59 -10.99 18.58
C PRO A 361 4.24 -12.39 18.08
N HIS A 362 3.08 -12.56 17.45
CA HIS A 362 2.62 -13.85 16.94
C HIS A 362 3.41 -14.38 15.73
N TYR A 363 4.15 -13.53 15.01
CA TYR A 363 5.02 -13.98 13.92
C TYR A 363 6.45 -14.31 14.38
N ARG A 364 6.87 -13.83 15.55
CA ARG A 364 8.24 -14.03 16.06
C ARG A 364 8.63 -15.51 16.21
N MET A 365 7.65 -16.40 16.41
CA MET A 365 7.88 -17.84 16.49
C MET A 365 8.50 -18.43 15.21
N TRP A 366 8.34 -17.75 14.07
CA TRP A 366 8.86 -18.19 12.78
C TRP A 366 10.32 -17.77 12.55
N LEU A 367 10.88 -16.90 13.39
CA LEU A 367 12.27 -16.49 13.32
C LEU A 367 13.18 -17.56 13.96
N ASN A 368 14.14 -18.08 13.21
CA ASN A 368 15.20 -18.89 13.78
C ASN A 368 16.25 -17.99 14.45
N THR A 369 16.09 -17.76 15.75
CA THR A 369 16.95 -16.86 16.54
C THR A 369 18.39 -17.36 16.67
N THR A 370 18.61 -18.68 16.68
CA THR A 370 19.96 -19.27 16.68
C THR A 370 20.70 -18.97 15.39
N LEU A 371 20.04 -19.15 14.25
CA LEU A 371 20.59 -18.82 12.94
C LEU A 371 20.83 -17.31 12.80
N ALA A 372 19.88 -16.50 13.26
CA ALA A 372 20.04 -15.05 13.28
C ALA A 372 21.26 -14.61 14.12
N GLN A 373 21.44 -15.23 15.29
CA GLN A 373 22.59 -14.98 16.17
C GLN A 373 23.92 -15.37 15.49
N GLU A 374 23.94 -16.47 14.73
CA GLU A 374 25.12 -16.93 13.99
C GLU A 374 25.56 -15.92 12.91
N TYR A 375 24.62 -15.41 12.11
CA TYR A 375 24.93 -14.53 10.96
C TYR A 375 25.09 -13.06 11.33
N PHE A 376 24.30 -12.57 12.30
CA PHE A 376 24.22 -11.14 12.62
C PHE A 376 24.70 -10.80 14.03
N SER A 377 25.17 -11.78 14.80
CA SER A 377 25.58 -11.60 16.20
C SER A 377 24.46 -11.05 17.10
N ASN A 378 23.19 -11.20 16.69
CA ASN A 378 22.02 -10.85 17.49
C ASN A 378 20.82 -11.76 17.13
N PRO A 379 19.93 -12.06 18.09
CA PRO A 379 18.83 -13.00 17.86
C PRO A 379 17.69 -12.40 17.04
N GLU A 380 17.66 -11.08 16.81
CA GLU A 380 16.64 -10.38 16.02
C GLU A 380 16.91 -10.48 14.51
N GLY A 381 18.11 -10.92 14.11
CA GLY A 381 18.51 -11.02 12.70
C GLY A 381 18.60 -9.64 12.03
N ARG A 382 18.90 -8.59 12.80
CA ARG A 382 19.11 -7.24 12.28
C ARG A 382 20.54 -7.10 11.82
N ILE A 383 20.75 -6.69 10.57
CA ILE A 383 22.09 -6.42 10.04
C ILE A 383 22.66 -5.16 10.72
N GLN A 384 23.93 -5.19 11.08
CA GLN A 384 24.62 -4.04 11.66
C GLN A 384 25.40 -3.31 10.57
N THR A 385 25.22 -1.98 10.48
CA THR A 385 25.97 -1.13 9.54
C THR A 385 27.47 -1.28 9.76
N ASN A 386 28.20 -1.59 8.69
CA ASN A 386 29.65 -1.75 8.69
C ASN A 386 30.24 -1.42 7.30
N LYS A 387 30.43 -0.12 7.03
CA LYS A 387 30.98 0.39 5.77
C LYS A 387 32.40 -0.12 5.47
N GLU A 388 33.22 -0.33 6.50
CA GLU A 388 34.58 -0.87 6.31
C GLU A 388 34.56 -2.34 5.89
N PHE A 389 33.66 -3.15 6.47
CA PHE A 389 33.45 -4.52 6.00
C PHE A 389 32.87 -4.56 4.58
N ALA A 390 31.94 -3.66 4.23
CA ALA A 390 31.42 -3.53 2.88
C ALA A 390 32.55 -3.23 1.86
N LYS A 391 33.43 -2.27 2.15
CA LYS A 391 34.63 -1.98 1.32
C LYS A 391 35.55 -3.20 1.20
N GLN A 392 35.77 -3.94 2.29
CA GLN A 392 36.60 -5.15 2.28
C GLN A 392 36.00 -6.24 1.40
N ILE A 393 34.69 -6.47 1.47
CA ILE A 393 33.99 -7.43 0.61
C ILE A 393 34.16 -7.06 -0.87
N LEU A 394 33.96 -5.78 -1.22
CA LEU A 394 34.13 -5.29 -2.59
C LEU A 394 35.57 -5.45 -3.08
N ALA A 395 36.56 -5.05 -2.27
CA ALA A 395 37.97 -5.20 -2.64
C ALA A 395 38.37 -6.68 -2.83
N GLN A 396 37.88 -7.59 -1.98
CA GLN A 396 38.13 -9.03 -2.11
C GLN A 396 37.46 -9.64 -3.35
N ALA A 397 36.30 -9.12 -3.73
CA ALA A 397 35.59 -9.52 -4.95
C ALA A 397 36.20 -8.90 -6.24
N GLY A 398 37.15 -7.97 -6.11
CA GLY A 398 37.91 -7.41 -7.23
C GLY A 398 37.39 -6.08 -7.76
N TYR A 399 36.44 -5.43 -7.07
CA TYR A 399 36.00 -4.07 -7.37
C TYR A 399 37.08 -3.08 -6.98
N LYS A 400 37.36 -2.13 -7.87
CA LYS A 400 38.43 -1.14 -7.70
C LYS A 400 38.17 0.05 -8.61
N ASP A 401 38.57 1.22 -8.14
CA ASP A 401 38.67 2.41 -8.96
C ASP A 401 39.90 2.27 -9.87
N VAL A 402 39.68 2.15 -11.18
CA VAL A 402 40.76 2.02 -12.18
C VAL A 402 41.04 3.30 -12.95
N ASP A 403 40.13 4.28 -12.93
CA ASP A 403 40.22 5.50 -13.74
C ASP A 403 40.40 6.79 -12.91
N GLY A 404 40.33 6.68 -11.59
CA GLY A 404 40.58 7.73 -10.61
C GLY A 404 39.39 8.67 -10.41
N ASP A 405 38.16 8.24 -10.70
CA ASP A 405 36.94 9.03 -10.53
C ASP A 405 36.26 8.88 -9.16
N ASP A 406 36.95 8.26 -8.20
CA ASP A 406 36.51 7.94 -6.83
C ASP A 406 35.43 6.84 -6.75
N TYR A 407 35.00 6.27 -7.88
CA TYR A 407 34.05 5.16 -7.92
C TYR A 407 34.69 3.85 -8.37
N LEU A 408 34.12 2.74 -7.92
CA LEU A 408 34.60 1.40 -8.21
C LEU A 408 34.04 0.91 -9.54
N GLU A 409 34.90 0.38 -10.39
CA GLU A 409 34.51 -0.48 -11.50
C GLU A 409 34.31 -1.93 -11.05
N THR A 410 33.57 -2.68 -11.86
CA THR A 410 33.44 -4.13 -11.72
C THR A 410 34.80 -4.83 -11.90
N PRO A 411 34.94 -6.11 -11.49
CA PRO A 411 36.17 -6.88 -11.73
C PRO A 411 36.58 -6.99 -13.20
N THR A 412 35.64 -6.81 -14.14
CA THR A 412 35.88 -6.76 -15.59
C THR A 412 36.28 -5.37 -16.11
N GLY A 413 36.24 -4.33 -15.26
CA GLY A 413 36.59 -2.95 -15.58
C GLY A 413 35.44 -2.13 -16.16
N GLU A 414 34.19 -2.56 -15.96
CA GLU A 414 33.00 -1.83 -16.40
C GLU A 414 32.57 -0.83 -15.33
N LYS A 415 32.14 0.37 -15.74
CA LYS A 415 31.60 1.38 -14.83
C LYS A 415 30.32 0.89 -14.17
N ILE A 416 30.17 1.20 -12.89
CA ILE A 416 28.95 0.92 -12.12
C ILE A 416 28.18 2.23 -12.01
N GLU A 417 26.95 2.26 -12.53
CA GLU A 417 26.03 3.39 -12.38
C GLU A 417 24.70 2.87 -11.86
N LEU A 418 24.34 3.25 -10.64
CA LEU A 418 23.10 2.80 -10.00
C LEU A 418 22.16 3.99 -9.79
N ASN A 419 20.87 3.75 -9.96
CA ASN A 419 19.82 4.65 -9.55
C ASN A 419 18.80 3.96 -8.64
N ILE A 420 18.31 4.69 -7.64
CA ILE A 420 17.22 4.25 -6.76
C ILE A 420 15.94 4.93 -7.22
N ILE A 421 15.08 4.20 -7.94
CA ILE A 421 13.78 4.75 -8.36
C ILE A 421 12.80 4.79 -7.19
N ILE A 422 12.06 5.91 -7.10
CA ILE A 422 11.06 6.17 -6.06
C ILE A 422 9.93 7.06 -6.61
N PRO A 423 8.70 7.01 -6.07
CA PRO A 423 7.65 7.95 -6.46
C PRO A 423 7.92 9.39 -5.99
N THR A 424 7.75 10.36 -6.88
CA THR A 424 7.86 11.79 -6.58
C THR A 424 6.76 12.21 -5.59
N GLY A 425 7.12 13.02 -4.59
CA GLY A 425 6.20 13.51 -3.56
C GLY A 425 6.09 12.60 -2.33
N TRP A 426 6.64 11.38 -2.38
CA TRP A 426 6.77 10.49 -1.21
C TRP A 426 8.04 10.84 -0.45
N THR A 427 7.98 11.98 0.24
CA THR A 427 9.14 12.68 0.81
C THR A 427 9.96 11.86 1.80
N ASP A 428 9.33 10.96 2.56
CA ASP A 428 10.03 10.00 3.43
C ASP A 428 10.91 9.05 2.62
N TRP A 429 10.38 8.48 1.53
CA TRP A 429 11.13 7.60 0.65
C TRP A 429 12.19 8.33 -0.17
N MET A 430 11.93 9.58 -0.57
CA MET A 430 12.94 10.44 -1.20
C MET A 430 14.15 10.64 -0.29
N ILE A 431 13.92 11.01 0.97
CA ILE A 431 14.99 11.19 1.97
C ILE A 431 15.71 9.86 2.22
N ALA A 432 14.97 8.75 2.34
CA ALA A 432 15.58 7.42 2.52
C ALA A 432 16.48 7.05 1.33
N ALA A 433 16.03 7.30 0.09
CA ALA A 433 16.81 7.03 -1.12
C ALA A 433 18.08 7.90 -1.19
N ASP A 434 17.99 9.18 -0.84
CA ASP A 434 19.15 10.08 -0.80
C ASP A 434 20.19 9.61 0.25
N LEU A 435 19.74 9.22 1.45
CA LEU A 435 20.61 8.71 2.50
C LEU A 435 21.28 7.38 2.09
N ILE A 436 20.50 6.45 1.54
CA ILE A 436 21.03 5.17 1.04
C ILE A 436 22.04 5.43 -0.09
N ALA A 437 21.73 6.31 -1.04
CA ALA A 437 22.65 6.66 -2.12
C ALA A 437 23.96 7.24 -1.56
N SER A 438 23.90 8.14 -0.58
CA SER A 438 25.08 8.68 0.10
C SER A 438 25.90 7.59 0.81
N ASP A 439 25.25 6.65 1.49
CA ASP A 439 25.93 5.54 2.15
C ASP A 439 26.66 4.61 1.17
N LEU A 440 26.08 4.42 -0.02
CA LEU A 440 26.69 3.62 -1.08
C LEU A 440 27.85 4.36 -1.77
N GLN A 441 27.75 5.68 -1.91
CA GLN A 441 28.86 6.52 -2.36
C GLN A 441 30.06 6.46 -1.39
N ASP A 442 29.83 6.40 -0.08
CA ASP A 442 30.90 6.28 0.93
C ASP A 442 31.74 4.99 0.82
N ILE A 443 31.21 3.96 0.16
CA ILE A 443 31.92 2.71 -0.14
C ILE A 443 32.41 2.64 -1.60
N GLY A 444 32.30 3.74 -2.35
CA GLY A 444 32.79 3.88 -3.72
C GLY A 444 31.81 3.45 -4.82
N LEU A 445 30.51 3.30 -4.54
CA LEU A 445 29.52 3.01 -5.59
C LEU A 445 28.88 4.30 -6.10
N ASN A 446 28.84 4.50 -7.42
CA ASN A 446 28.16 5.64 -8.03
C ASN A 446 26.64 5.39 -8.03
N VAL A 447 25.95 5.95 -7.04
CA VAL A 447 24.50 5.79 -6.84
C VAL A 447 23.81 7.14 -6.72
N VAL A 448 22.65 7.30 -7.36
CA VAL A 448 21.80 8.50 -7.21
C VAL A 448 20.34 8.14 -6.94
N ALA A 449 19.64 8.94 -6.14
CA ALA A 449 18.19 8.84 -6.04
C ALA A 449 17.53 9.38 -7.32
N ASN A 450 16.46 8.73 -7.78
CA ASN A 450 15.76 9.09 -9.01
C ASN A 450 14.23 9.15 -8.78
N PRO A 451 13.70 10.29 -8.30
CA PRO A 451 12.27 10.50 -8.18
C PRO A 451 11.58 10.52 -9.55
N VAL A 452 10.54 9.71 -9.72
CA VAL A 452 9.73 9.65 -10.95
C VAL A 452 8.24 9.73 -10.63
N ASP A 453 7.40 10.11 -11.57
CA ASP A 453 5.93 10.11 -11.39
C ASP A 453 5.42 8.69 -11.03
N TYR A 454 4.33 8.58 -10.28
CA TYR A 454 3.81 7.28 -9.81
C TYR A 454 3.48 6.32 -10.97
N GLY A 455 2.95 6.81 -12.09
CA GLY A 455 2.71 5.97 -13.27
C GLY A 455 4.01 5.51 -13.93
N ALA A 456 5.00 6.41 -14.02
CA ALA A 456 6.33 6.10 -14.56
C ALA A 456 7.10 5.11 -13.68
N TYR A 457 7.01 5.25 -12.35
CA TYR A 457 7.57 4.31 -11.37
C TYR A 457 7.13 2.89 -11.68
N TRP A 458 5.82 2.66 -11.81
CA TRP A 458 5.28 1.33 -12.15
C TRP A 458 5.67 0.86 -13.55
N GLY A 459 5.75 1.78 -14.53
CA GLY A 459 6.27 1.47 -15.86
C GLY A 459 7.68 0.88 -15.79
N MET A 460 8.59 1.52 -15.04
CA MET A 460 9.97 1.07 -14.85
C MET A 460 10.05 -0.24 -14.05
N VAL A 461 9.29 -0.36 -12.96
CA VAL A 461 9.27 -1.59 -12.14
C VAL A 461 8.83 -2.80 -12.98
N ASN A 462 7.74 -2.66 -13.74
CA ASN A 462 7.21 -3.74 -14.57
C ASN A 462 8.15 -4.13 -15.73
N SER A 463 8.84 -3.15 -16.32
CA SER A 463 9.77 -3.40 -17.43
C SER A 463 11.19 -3.78 -16.99
N ALA A 464 11.46 -3.89 -15.69
CA ALA A 464 12.81 -4.02 -15.13
C ALA A 464 13.75 -2.87 -15.55
N GLY A 465 13.22 -1.66 -15.76
CA GLY A 465 13.94 -0.49 -16.27
C GLY A 465 14.71 0.29 -15.19
N TYR A 466 15.17 -0.37 -14.14
CA TYR A 466 15.81 0.24 -12.98
C TYR A 466 16.97 -0.64 -12.47
N THR A 467 17.94 -0.07 -11.74
CA THR A 467 18.96 -0.88 -11.04
C THR A 467 18.54 -1.19 -9.61
N LEU A 468 18.12 -0.16 -8.86
CA LEU A 468 17.59 -0.25 -7.50
C LEU A 468 16.20 0.40 -7.43
N ALA A 469 15.33 -0.15 -6.59
CA ALA A 469 14.01 0.44 -6.33
C ALA A 469 13.69 0.36 -4.84
N LEU A 470 13.23 1.46 -4.23
CA LEU A 470 12.48 1.32 -2.99
C LEU A 470 11.09 0.81 -3.33
N GLY A 471 10.63 -0.19 -2.59
CA GLY A 471 9.34 -0.84 -2.77
C GLY A 471 8.80 -1.39 -1.46
N TRP A 472 7.71 -2.14 -1.54
CA TRP A 472 7.10 -2.78 -0.39
C TRP A 472 6.85 -4.27 -0.64
N THR A 473 6.58 -5.02 0.42
CA THR A 473 6.07 -6.41 0.34
C THR A 473 4.55 -6.46 0.51
N SER A 474 3.96 -7.64 0.41
CA SER A 474 2.62 -7.87 0.95
C SER A 474 2.53 -7.41 2.41
N SER A 475 1.34 -6.91 2.78
CA SER A 475 1.01 -6.67 4.20
C SER A 475 1.00 -8.00 4.96
N PRO A 476 1.17 -7.97 6.30
CA PRO A 476 1.09 -9.19 7.09
C PRO A 476 -0.23 -9.94 6.88
N SER A 477 -0.14 -11.26 6.69
CA SER A 477 -1.28 -12.14 6.42
C SER A 477 -1.35 -13.30 7.41
N PHE A 478 -2.42 -14.08 7.37
CA PHE A 478 -2.64 -15.16 8.34
C PHE A 478 -1.64 -16.32 8.19
N TYR A 479 -0.91 -16.40 7.07
CA TYR A 479 0.05 -17.45 6.77
C TYR A 479 1.51 -16.97 6.66
N HIS A 480 1.77 -15.76 7.16
CA HIS A 480 3.13 -15.25 7.28
C HIS A 480 4.01 -16.20 8.12
N PRO A 481 5.28 -16.47 7.70
CA PRO A 481 6.08 -15.73 6.72
C PRO A 481 6.07 -16.23 5.28
N TRP A 482 5.38 -17.33 4.98
CA TRP A 482 5.44 -17.94 3.65
C TRP A 482 5.01 -16.99 2.53
N ASP A 483 3.97 -16.19 2.76
CA ASP A 483 3.47 -15.21 1.79
C ASP A 483 4.52 -14.14 1.47
N THR A 484 5.22 -13.62 2.47
CA THR A 484 6.31 -12.66 2.31
C THR A 484 7.50 -13.29 1.59
N TYR A 485 7.86 -14.54 1.92
CA TYR A 485 8.90 -15.27 1.19
C TYR A 485 8.53 -15.47 -0.27
N ARG A 486 7.29 -15.90 -0.57
CA ARG A 486 6.80 -16.02 -1.94
C ARG A 486 6.86 -14.67 -2.65
N TYR A 487 6.38 -13.61 -2.00
CA TYR A 487 6.35 -12.27 -2.59
C TYR A 487 7.74 -11.77 -2.96
N VAL A 488 8.80 -12.15 -2.25
CA VAL A 488 10.16 -11.66 -2.52
C VAL A 488 10.99 -12.63 -3.37
N LEU A 489 10.79 -13.95 -3.21
CA LEU A 489 11.73 -14.98 -3.68
C LEU A 489 11.20 -15.87 -4.79
N ASP A 490 9.89 -15.89 -5.06
CA ASP A 490 9.31 -16.84 -6.01
C ASP A 490 9.56 -16.39 -7.46
N PRO A 491 10.39 -17.11 -8.25
CA PRO A 491 10.70 -16.73 -9.63
C PRO A 491 9.52 -16.87 -10.59
N ARG A 492 8.40 -17.47 -10.15
CA ARG A 492 7.15 -17.55 -10.91
C ARG A 492 6.37 -16.24 -10.86
N LEU A 493 6.72 -15.33 -9.96
CA LEU A 493 6.11 -14.01 -9.84
C LEU A 493 6.93 -12.95 -10.57
N THR A 494 6.24 -11.89 -10.99
CA THR A 494 6.83 -10.66 -11.50
C THR A 494 6.04 -9.46 -10.99
N PRO A 495 6.59 -8.25 -11.03
CA PRO A 495 5.84 -7.05 -10.69
C PRO A 495 4.53 -6.91 -11.46
N PRO A 496 3.49 -6.31 -10.86
CA PRO A 496 3.46 -5.80 -9.47
C PRO A 496 3.20 -6.90 -8.41
N THR A 497 2.88 -8.12 -8.86
CA THR A 497 2.36 -9.22 -8.00
C THR A 497 3.38 -9.84 -7.04
N GLY A 498 4.67 -9.62 -7.27
CA GLY A 498 5.78 -10.09 -6.43
C GLY A 498 7.09 -10.08 -7.19
N ASN A 499 8.16 -10.50 -6.52
CA ASN A 499 9.53 -10.63 -7.01
C ASN A 499 10.02 -9.40 -7.81
N TRP A 500 9.96 -8.22 -7.17
CA TRP A 500 10.30 -7.00 -7.91
C TRP A 500 11.74 -7.00 -8.40
N GLY A 501 12.66 -7.58 -7.63
CA GLY A 501 14.05 -7.74 -8.04
C GLY A 501 14.28 -8.75 -9.17
N PHE A 502 13.27 -9.47 -9.68
CA PHE A 502 13.44 -10.54 -10.67
C PHE A 502 14.45 -11.61 -10.24
N TYR A 503 14.51 -11.90 -8.93
CA TYR A 503 15.38 -12.90 -8.36
C TYR A 503 14.99 -14.29 -8.86
N ASN A 504 15.98 -15.10 -9.25
CA ASN A 504 15.76 -16.42 -9.81
C ASN A 504 16.67 -17.46 -9.16
N ASN A 505 16.11 -18.18 -8.18
CA ASN A 505 16.81 -19.23 -7.46
C ASN A 505 15.91 -20.46 -7.31
N SER A 506 16.33 -21.59 -7.88
CA SER A 506 15.55 -22.82 -7.87
C SER A 506 15.43 -23.45 -6.48
N LYS A 507 16.42 -23.27 -5.60
CA LYS A 507 16.34 -23.76 -4.21
C LYS A 507 15.33 -22.96 -3.40
N ALA A 508 15.28 -21.64 -3.59
CA ALA A 508 14.25 -20.80 -2.95
C ALA A 508 12.85 -21.28 -3.33
N LEU A 509 12.61 -21.53 -4.63
CA LEU A 509 11.36 -22.11 -5.10
C LEU A 509 11.08 -23.49 -4.50
N GLU A 510 12.08 -24.38 -4.47
CA GLU A 510 11.95 -25.71 -3.88
C GLU A 510 11.54 -25.63 -2.42
N PHE A 511 12.22 -24.82 -1.60
CA PHE A 511 11.88 -24.67 -0.18
C PHE A 511 10.49 -24.08 0.03
N LEU A 512 10.07 -23.11 -0.78
CA LEU A 512 8.71 -22.56 -0.73
C LEU A 512 7.65 -23.62 -1.05
N VAL A 513 7.86 -24.42 -2.08
CA VAL A 513 6.95 -25.50 -2.48
C VAL A 513 6.86 -26.59 -1.41
N GLN A 514 8.00 -26.97 -0.81
CA GLN A 514 8.00 -27.97 0.25
C GLN A 514 7.42 -27.45 1.57
N ALA A 515 7.69 -26.19 1.93
CA ALA A 515 7.06 -25.54 3.08
C ALA A 515 5.54 -25.50 2.95
N ALA A 516 5.02 -25.24 1.75
CA ALA A 516 3.58 -25.24 1.48
C ALA A 516 2.91 -26.64 1.61
N LYS A 517 3.71 -27.72 1.57
CA LYS A 517 3.27 -29.12 1.64
C LYS A 517 3.63 -29.79 2.96
N ALA A 518 4.20 -29.06 3.91
CA ALA A 518 4.62 -29.62 5.19
C ALA A 518 3.40 -30.10 5.98
N GLU A 519 3.50 -31.32 6.54
CA GLU A 519 2.43 -31.94 7.33
C GLU A 519 2.67 -31.77 8.84
N THR A 520 3.83 -31.21 9.23
CA THR A 520 4.22 -31.00 10.63
C THR A 520 4.94 -29.66 10.85
N SER A 521 4.95 -29.18 12.11
CA SER A 521 5.64 -27.93 12.49
C SER A 521 7.13 -28.05 12.30
N GLU A 522 7.65 -29.25 12.57
CA GLU A 522 9.06 -29.55 12.46
C GLU A 522 9.52 -29.46 11.00
N GLU A 523 8.76 -30.06 10.08
CA GLU A 523 9.02 -29.96 8.65
C GLU A 523 8.89 -28.52 8.13
N LEU A 524 7.83 -27.82 8.54
CA LEU A 524 7.62 -26.42 8.14
C LEU A 524 8.78 -25.53 8.61
N MET A 525 9.18 -25.66 9.88
CA MET A 525 10.27 -24.88 10.47
C MET A 525 11.63 -25.22 9.86
N LYS A 526 11.85 -26.48 9.44
CA LYS A 526 13.04 -26.86 8.69
C LYS A 526 13.12 -26.07 7.39
N TYR A 527 12.06 -26.03 6.58
CA TYR A 527 12.08 -25.28 5.32
C TYR A 527 12.17 -23.76 5.54
N TYR A 528 11.47 -23.19 6.53
CA TYR A 528 11.63 -21.77 6.87
C TYR A 528 13.05 -21.42 7.31
N THR A 529 13.73 -22.32 8.04
CA THR A 529 15.14 -22.13 8.41
C THR A 529 16.04 -22.10 7.18
N GLU A 530 15.82 -22.99 6.21
CA GLU A 530 16.60 -22.99 4.95
C GLU A 530 16.32 -21.75 4.09
N VAL A 531 15.07 -21.26 4.04
CA VAL A 531 14.74 -19.98 3.38
C VAL A 531 15.47 -18.82 4.06
N GLN A 532 15.44 -18.73 5.39
CA GLN A 532 16.15 -17.68 6.13
C GLN A 532 17.65 -17.72 5.89
N ARG A 533 18.26 -18.92 5.91
CA ARG A 533 19.69 -19.09 5.58
C ARG A 533 20.01 -18.58 4.18
N LEU A 534 19.20 -18.96 3.19
CA LEU A 534 19.35 -18.50 1.81
C LEU A 534 19.25 -16.98 1.72
N ILE A 535 18.30 -16.34 2.41
CA ILE A 535 18.18 -14.87 2.43
C ILE A 535 19.45 -14.24 3.03
N TYR A 536 19.99 -14.77 4.12
CA TYR A 536 21.20 -14.25 4.77
C TYR A 536 22.44 -14.41 3.90
N GLU A 537 22.51 -15.52 3.16
CA GLU A 537 23.65 -15.85 2.31
C GLU A 537 23.62 -15.14 0.95
N GLU A 538 22.45 -14.98 0.35
CA GLU A 538 22.29 -14.49 -1.01
C GLU A 538 21.80 -13.03 -1.10
N VAL A 539 21.22 -12.46 -0.04
CA VAL A 539 20.71 -11.07 0.00
C VAL A 539 19.89 -10.71 -1.25
N PRO A 540 18.74 -11.40 -1.49
CA PRO A 540 17.94 -11.20 -2.69
C PRO A 540 17.27 -9.81 -2.76
N ALA A 541 16.91 -9.27 -1.60
CA ALA A 541 16.43 -7.91 -1.40
C ALA A 541 16.78 -7.47 0.03
N ILE A 542 16.80 -6.17 0.30
CA ILE A 542 17.24 -5.63 1.59
C ILE A 542 16.07 -4.95 2.29
N PRO A 543 15.58 -5.46 3.44
CA PRO A 543 14.58 -4.76 4.23
C PRO A 543 15.18 -3.51 4.88
N ILE A 544 14.56 -2.35 4.64
CA ILE A 544 15.04 -1.03 5.09
C ILE A 544 14.34 -0.59 6.38
N ALA A 545 13.02 -0.69 6.39
CA ALA A 545 12.16 -0.26 7.48
C ALA A 545 10.89 -1.10 7.48
N TYR A 546 10.17 -1.14 8.60
CA TYR A 546 8.75 -1.44 8.53
C TYR A 546 8.04 -0.18 8.05
N SER A 547 7.28 -0.26 6.97
CA SER A 547 6.26 0.75 6.71
C SER A 547 5.34 0.81 7.92
N VAL A 548 4.66 1.94 8.11
CA VAL A 548 3.62 2.07 9.11
C VAL A 548 2.27 2.21 8.43
N GLN A 549 1.21 1.94 9.18
CA GLN A 549 -0.12 2.32 8.77
C GLN A 549 -0.22 3.83 8.94
N TRP A 550 0.07 4.59 7.87
CA TRP A 550 -0.14 6.03 7.87
C TRP A 550 -1.62 6.27 8.14
N TYR A 551 -1.86 6.83 9.31
CA TYR A 551 -3.18 7.01 9.89
C TYR A 551 -3.14 8.22 10.80
N ALA A 552 -3.64 9.30 10.25
CA ALA A 552 -3.87 10.54 10.95
C ALA A 552 -5.32 10.95 10.76
N TYR A 553 -5.93 11.52 11.80
CA TYR A 553 -7.32 11.92 11.75
C TYR A 553 -7.56 13.29 12.39
N SER A 554 -8.58 13.97 11.89
CA SER A 554 -9.12 15.18 12.50
C SER A 554 -10.41 14.85 13.24
N GLU A 555 -10.47 15.24 14.51
CA GLU A 555 -11.69 15.06 15.29
C GLU A 555 -12.67 16.25 15.23
N LYS A 556 -12.53 17.12 14.22
CA LYS A 556 -13.33 18.34 14.08
C LYS A 556 -14.80 18.03 13.78
N TYR A 557 -15.06 17.03 12.93
CA TYR A 557 -16.41 16.64 12.50
C TYR A 557 -16.76 15.19 12.86
N TRP A 558 -15.76 14.32 13.05
CA TRP A 558 -15.94 12.90 13.30
C TRP A 558 -15.19 12.45 14.54
N LYS A 559 -15.83 11.64 15.39
CA LYS A 559 -15.27 11.00 16.59
C LYS A 559 -15.32 9.49 16.44
N GLY A 560 -14.71 8.75 17.38
CA GLY A 560 -14.75 7.29 17.40
C GLY A 560 -13.67 6.60 16.56
N TRP A 561 -12.72 7.39 16.05
CA TRP A 561 -11.48 6.93 15.43
C TRP A 561 -10.79 5.86 16.30
N PRO A 562 -10.41 4.69 15.73
CA PRO A 562 -9.62 3.71 16.46
C PRO A 562 -8.27 4.29 16.88
N ASN A 563 -7.89 4.08 18.13
CA ASN A 563 -6.62 4.50 18.71
C ASN A 563 -6.30 3.65 19.94
N GLU A 564 -5.22 3.95 20.66
CA GLU A 564 -4.80 3.19 21.85
C GLU A 564 -5.85 3.15 22.97
N ASP A 565 -6.70 4.18 23.11
CA ASP A 565 -7.79 4.21 24.10
C ASP A 565 -9.08 3.55 23.57
N ASN A 566 -9.19 3.40 22.25
CA ASN A 566 -10.34 2.83 21.55
C ASN A 566 -9.89 1.81 20.47
N PRO A 567 -9.22 0.70 20.83
CA PRO A 567 -8.51 -0.16 19.88
C PRO A 567 -9.41 -1.23 19.22
N TRP A 568 -10.70 -0.94 19.04
CA TRP A 568 -11.69 -1.92 18.53
C TRP A 568 -11.39 -2.37 17.09
N TRP A 569 -10.69 -1.55 16.31
CA TRP A 569 -10.27 -1.87 14.95
C TRP A 569 -8.80 -1.52 14.75
N THR A 570 -8.14 -2.28 13.88
CA THR A 570 -6.69 -2.23 13.76
C THR A 570 -6.17 -2.03 12.33
N GLU A 571 -7.06 -2.14 11.33
CA GLU A 571 -6.79 -1.85 9.92
C GLU A 571 -7.26 -0.42 9.62
N VAL A 572 -6.38 0.56 9.87
CA VAL A 572 -6.78 1.98 10.02
C VAL A 572 -6.33 2.89 8.88
N ALA A 573 -5.35 2.48 8.09
CA ALA A 573 -4.85 3.26 6.97
C ALA A 573 -5.82 3.23 5.77
N PRO A 574 -6.15 4.37 5.13
CA PRO A 574 -7.18 4.44 4.10
C PRO A 574 -6.84 3.71 2.80
N TYR A 575 -5.55 3.43 2.55
CA TYR A 575 -5.05 2.77 1.35
C TYR A 575 -4.80 1.27 1.51
N ARG A 576 -4.94 0.73 2.72
CA ARG A 576 -4.42 -0.61 3.01
C ARG A 576 -5.16 -1.68 2.20
N GLU A 577 -4.42 -2.31 1.30
CA GLU A 577 -4.98 -3.27 0.35
C GLU A 577 -5.52 -4.51 1.04
N TYR A 578 -6.63 -5.05 0.52
CA TYR A 578 -7.26 -6.28 1.01
C TYR A 578 -7.45 -6.32 2.53
N SER A 579 -7.64 -5.16 3.17
CA SER A 579 -7.92 -5.03 4.60
C SER A 579 -9.26 -4.34 4.89
N LEU A 580 -9.93 -3.91 3.80
CA LEU A 580 -11.19 -3.18 3.80
C LEU A 580 -11.22 -2.05 4.85
N PRO A 581 -10.40 -0.98 4.69
CA PRO A 581 -10.43 0.18 5.57
C PRO A 581 -11.84 0.76 5.77
N LEU A 582 -12.78 0.45 4.86
CA LEU A 582 -14.23 0.60 5.05
C LEU A 582 -14.69 0.35 6.48
N TRP A 583 -14.28 -0.76 7.10
CA TRP A 583 -14.84 -1.21 8.37
C TRP A 583 -14.64 -0.21 9.49
N LEU A 584 -13.54 0.54 9.49
CA LEU A 584 -13.29 1.62 10.43
C LEU A 584 -14.45 2.63 10.49
N THR A 585 -15.08 2.90 9.34
CA THR A 585 -16.14 3.92 9.24
C THR A 585 -17.41 3.57 10.02
N PHE A 586 -17.57 2.30 10.43
CA PHE A 586 -18.70 1.85 11.27
C PHE A 586 -18.57 2.30 12.73
N GLY A 587 -17.37 2.59 13.21
CA GLY A 587 -17.16 3.13 14.55
C GLY A 587 -17.15 4.66 14.61
N LEU A 588 -17.34 5.34 13.48
CA LEU A 588 -17.33 6.80 13.43
C LEU A 588 -18.70 7.39 13.77
N SER A 589 -18.73 8.33 14.70
CA SER A 589 -19.90 9.14 15.06
C SER A 589 -19.65 10.61 14.72
N LYS A 590 -20.71 11.40 14.45
CA LYS A 590 -20.54 12.83 14.24
C LYS A 590 -20.09 13.51 15.53
N SER A 591 -19.41 14.65 15.41
CA SER A 591 -19.03 15.45 16.57
C SER A 591 -20.26 15.85 17.40
N GLY A 592 -20.22 15.54 18.70
CA GLY A 592 -21.34 15.77 19.62
C GLY A 592 -22.26 14.56 19.82
N GLU A 593 -22.13 13.52 19.00
CA GLU A 593 -22.84 12.25 19.18
C GLU A 593 -22.06 11.29 20.10
N GLU A 594 -22.78 10.30 20.64
CA GLU A 594 -22.19 9.25 21.46
C GLU A 594 -21.32 8.33 20.60
N ILE A 595 -20.09 8.06 21.05
CA ILE A 595 -19.18 7.11 20.39
C ILE A 595 -19.61 5.70 20.77
N LYS A 596 -19.94 4.86 19.79
CA LYS A 596 -20.31 3.46 20.00
C LYS A 596 -19.50 2.56 19.09
N PRO A 597 -18.46 1.89 19.61
CA PRO A 597 -17.75 0.86 18.86
C PRO A 597 -18.73 -0.23 18.39
N PRO A 598 -18.56 -0.76 17.17
CA PRO A 598 -19.50 -1.76 16.65
C PRO A 598 -19.41 -3.07 17.44
N GLN A 599 -20.54 -3.54 17.96
CA GLN A 599 -20.59 -4.78 18.75
C GLN A 599 -20.21 -6.03 17.95
N TRP A 600 -20.46 -6.03 16.63
CA TRP A 600 -20.08 -7.13 15.74
C TRP A 600 -18.55 -7.30 15.65
N ALA A 601 -17.76 -6.24 15.89
CA ALA A 601 -16.30 -6.26 15.81
C ALA A 601 -15.61 -6.90 17.02
N LYS A 602 -16.30 -7.85 17.66
CA LYS A 602 -15.78 -8.67 18.76
C LYS A 602 -15.79 -10.15 18.37
N PRO A 603 -15.01 -10.99 19.05
CA PRO A 603 -15.12 -12.45 18.95
C PRO A 603 -16.55 -12.96 19.22
N LYS A 604 -16.89 -14.11 18.65
CA LYS A 604 -18.21 -14.76 18.87
C LYS A 604 -18.52 -15.04 20.34
N ASP A 605 -17.53 -15.46 21.11
CA ASP A 605 -17.64 -15.71 22.55
C ASP A 605 -17.84 -14.43 23.39
N GLU A 606 -17.54 -13.27 22.83
CA GLU A 606 -17.83 -11.94 23.40
C GLU A 606 -19.11 -11.29 22.81
N GLY A 607 -19.89 -12.06 22.06
CA GLY A 607 -21.14 -11.61 21.45
C GLY A 607 -20.96 -10.74 20.20
N GLY A 608 -19.82 -10.84 19.52
CA GLY A 608 -19.64 -10.32 18.16
C GLY A 608 -19.69 -11.43 17.11
N ILE A 609 -19.05 -11.22 15.96
CA ILE A 609 -19.04 -12.19 14.84
C ILE A 609 -17.64 -12.59 14.38
N LEU A 610 -16.59 -11.98 14.92
CA LEU A 610 -15.23 -12.27 14.50
C LEU A 610 -14.85 -13.72 14.84
N ILE A 611 -14.18 -14.37 13.90
CA ILE A 611 -13.70 -15.75 14.02
C ILE A 611 -12.21 -15.69 14.33
N PRO A 612 -11.75 -16.15 15.50
CA PRO A 612 -10.31 -16.23 15.79
C PRO A 612 -9.57 -17.05 14.74
N ASN A 613 -8.40 -16.59 14.29
CA ASN A 613 -7.62 -17.35 13.31
C ASN A 613 -7.27 -18.76 13.81
N LYS A 614 -7.09 -18.92 15.13
CA LYS A 614 -6.89 -20.22 15.76
C LYS A 614 -8.07 -21.18 15.54
N GLU A 615 -9.30 -20.69 15.45
CA GLU A 615 -10.48 -21.52 15.16
C GLU A 615 -10.42 -22.04 13.72
N LEU A 616 -10.12 -21.18 12.75
CA LEU A 616 -9.89 -21.58 11.36
C LEU A 616 -8.75 -22.60 11.26
N LEU A 617 -7.62 -22.31 11.92
CA LEU A 617 -6.50 -23.25 11.96
C LEU A 617 -6.90 -24.56 12.65
N SER A 618 -7.69 -24.53 13.72
CA SER A 618 -8.11 -25.76 14.42
C SER A 618 -8.94 -26.71 13.56
N GLN A 619 -9.65 -26.21 12.55
CA GLN A 619 -10.33 -27.06 11.56
C GLN A 619 -9.33 -27.76 10.63
N LEU A 620 -8.10 -27.26 10.56
CA LEU A 620 -6.94 -27.93 9.97
C LEU A 620 -6.30 -28.92 10.95
N THR A 621 -6.80 -29.25 12.15
CA THR A 621 -6.04 -30.16 13.05
C THR A 621 -6.05 -31.64 12.66
N GLU A 622 -6.89 -32.06 11.70
CA GLU A 622 -6.65 -33.32 10.98
C GLU A 622 -5.60 -33.15 9.84
N VAL A 623 -5.15 -31.91 9.57
CA VAL A 623 -4.24 -31.43 8.51
C VAL A 623 -3.32 -30.31 9.04
N PHE A 624 -2.54 -30.61 10.09
CA PHE A 624 -1.51 -29.75 10.69
C PHE A 624 -1.87 -28.33 11.23
N VAL A 625 -1.63 -28.10 12.54
CA VAL A 625 -1.52 -26.77 13.17
C VAL A 625 -0.32 -26.73 14.12
N PRO A 626 0.53 -25.69 14.10
CA PRO A 626 1.56 -25.52 15.12
C PRO A 626 0.95 -25.28 16.50
N GLU A 627 1.36 -26.05 17.52
CA GLU A 627 0.97 -25.78 18.90
C GLU A 627 1.49 -24.41 19.36
N ILE A 628 0.55 -23.52 19.68
CA ILE A 628 0.80 -22.17 20.20
C ILE A 628 0.96 -22.29 21.71
N THR A 629 2.17 -22.13 22.23
CA THR A 629 2.36 -21.76 23.64
C THR A 629 2.69 -20.27 23.68
N PRO A 630 1.76 -19.39 24.07
CA PRO A 630 2.05 -17.97 24.23
C PRO A 630 2.97 -17.81 25.44
N THR A 631 4.26 -17.60 25.20
CA THR A 631 5.16 -17.18 26.28
C THR A 631 4.94 -15.68 26.50
N GLU A 632 4.19 -15.41 27.57
CA GLU A 632 4.14 -14.20 28.40
C GLU A 632 4.04 -12.83 27.70
N THR A 633 2.87 -12.22 27.93
CA THR A 633 2.57 -10.78 27.93
C THR A 633 3.77 -9.84 27.92
N PHE A 634 3.98 -9.14 26.80
CA PHE A 634 4.76 -7.90 26.82
C PHE A 634 3.92 -6.80 27.46
N SER A 635 4.39 -6.28 28.60
CA SER A 635 4.34 -4.84 28.79
C SER A 635 5.19 -4.22 27.68
N THR A 636 4.65 -3.23 26.98
CA THR A 636 5.46 -2.31 26.18
C THR A 636 6.72 -1.98 26.97
N SER A 637 7.91 -2.29 26.44
CA SER A 637 9.13 -1.84 27.07
C SER A 637 9.05 -0.33 27.12
N SER A 638 8.78 0.23 28.30
CA SER A 638 9.13 1.61 28.55
C SER A 638 10.61 1.70 28.27
N ALA A 639 10.99 2.62 27.38
CA ALA A 639 12.37 3.07 27.32
C ALA A 639 12.81 3.33 28.76
N SER A 640 13.93 2.73 29.19
CA SER A 640 14.45 3.03 30.51
C SER A 640 14.63 4.54 30.59
N GLU A 641 13.95 5.17 31.56
CA GLU A 641 14.20 6.54 31.95
C GLU A 641 15.64 6.58 32.46
N THR A 642 16.59 6.84 31.57
CA THR A 642 17.80 7.53 31.96
C THR A 642 17.41 9.00 32.03
N GLU A 643 17.14 9.46 33.24
CA GLU A 643 16.98 10.89 33.55
C GLU A 643 18.12 11.67 32.87
N PRO A 644 17.81 12.64 32.00
CA PRO A 644 18.81 13.62 31.60
C PRO A 644 19.15 14.45 32.84
N GLN A 645 20.42 14.42 33.26
CA GLN A 645 20.92 15.38 34.23
C GLN A 645 20.61 16.80 33.74
N SER A 646 20.02 17.61 34.62
CA SER A 646 19.70 19.01 34.37
C SER A 646 20.92 19.76 33.80
N PRO A 647 20.80 20.45 32.66
CA PRO A 647 21.84 21.36 32.21
C PRO A 647 21.94 22.53 33.21
N SER A 648 23.16 22.79 33.66
CA SER A 648 23.49 24.03 34.36
C SER A 648 23.18 25.26 33.49
N GLU A 649 22.78 26.35 34.14
CA GLU A 649 22.43 27.64 33.52
C GLU A 649 23.44 28.05 32.43
N PRO A 650 22.97 28.51 31.26
CA PRO A 650 23.88 29.03 30.24
C PRO A 650 24.40 30.40 30.65
N GLN A 651 25.74 30.51 30.79
CA GLN A 651 26.42 31.80 30.77
C GLN A 651 26.24 32.48 29.40
N GLU A 652 25.98 33.80 29.43
CA GLU A 652 25.83 34.66 28.26
C GLU A 652 27.02 34.57 27.28
N PRO A 653 26.78 34.38 25.97
CA PRO A 653 27.81 34.57 24.97
C PRO A 653 27.91 36.04 24.55
N SER A 654 29.15 36.55 24.54
CA SER A 654 29.54 37.86 24.04
C SER A 654 29.03 38.12 22.62
N ARG A 655 28.42 39.30 22.42
CA ARG A 655 28.03 39.85 21.11
C ARG A 655 29.20 39.83 20.12
N SER A 656 29.06 39.12 19.01
CA SER A 656 29.84 39.36 17.79
C SER A 656 28.90 39.86 16.68
N SER A 657 29.24 41.04 16.17
CA SER A 657 28.54 41.80 15.14
C SER A 657 28.87 41.25 13.76
N GLY A 658 28.13 40.23 13.30
CA GLY A 658 28.28 39.66 11.94
C GLY A 658 26.98 39.38 11.18
N PHE A 659 25.83 39.35 11.86
CA PHE A 659 24.59 38.80 11.27
C PHE A 659 23.64 39.83 10.64
N ILE A 660 23.95 41.13 10.72
CA ILE A 660 23.07 42.21 10.21
C ILE A 660 23.42 42.64 8.77
N ILE A 661 24.57 42.21 8.22
CA ILE A 661 25.02 42.64 6.88
C ILE A 661 24.46 41.76 5.75
N GLY A 662 24.04 40.51 6.04
CA GLY A 662 23.51 39.58 5.02
C GLY A 662 22.09 39.87 4.55
N LEU A 663 21.22 40.42 5.41
CA LEU A 663 19.81 40.65 5.07
C LEU A 663 19.58 41.91 4.21
N VAL A 664 20.46 42.90 4.28
CA VAL A 664 20.36 44.14 3.48
C VAL A 664 20.81 43.90 2.02
N GLY A 665 21.75 42.97 1.79
CA GLY A 665 22.22 42.61 0.46
C GLY A 665 21.16 41.90 -0.41
N ILE A 666 20.35 41.04 0.18
CA ILE A 666 19.32 40.25 -0.54
C ILE A 666 18.16 41.15 -0.99
N ILE A 667 17.78 42.16 -0.19
CA ILE A 667 16.70 43.09 -0.54
C ILE A 667 17.09 44.02 -1.70
N ILE A 668 18.37 44.40 -1.81
CA ILE A 668 18.85 45.26 -2.90
C ILE A 668 18.89 44.51 -4.25
N VAL A 669 19.23 43.22 -4.25
CA VAL A 669 19.26 42.40 -5.47
C VAL A 669 17.85 42.18 -6.05
N VAL A 670 16.84 41.97 -5.20
CA VAL A 670 15.45 41.81 -5.64
C VAL A 670 14.89 43.11 -6.24
N ILE A 671 15.23 44.28 -5.68
CA ILE A 671 14.80 45.58 -6.22
C ILE A 671 15.45 45.88 -7.58
N ILE A 672 16.72 45.51 -7.79
CA ILE A 672 17.40 45.70 -9.09
C ILE A 672 16.80 44.82 -10.18
N ILE A 673 16.42 43.57 -9.86
CA ILE A 673 15.79 42.64 -10.82
C ILE A 673 14.39 43.15 -11.23
N VAL A 674 13.61 43.67 -10.28
CA VAL A 674 12.27 44.22 -10.56
C VAL A 674 12.32 45.52 -11.37
N ILE A 675 13.35 46.36 -11.17
CA ILE A 675 13.56 47.57 -11.97
C ILE A 675 14.12 47.25 -13.37
N GLY A 676 14.97 46.22 -13.49
CA GLY A 676 15.48 45.73 -14.78
C GLY A 676 14.39 45.13 -15.66
N ALA A 677 13.50 44.31 -15.09
CA ALA A 677 12.36 43.72 -15.80
C ALA A 677 11.36 44.77 -16.31
N ARG A 678 11.17 45.88 -15.57
CA ARG A 678 10.31 47.00 -15.99
C ARG A 678 10.89 47.86 -17.12
N LYS A 679 12.19 47.77 -17.41
CA LYS A 679 12.84 48.46 -18.54
C LYS A 679 12.85 47.64 -19.83
N LEU A 680 12.63 46.32 -19.75
CA LEU A 680 12.54 45.42 -20.91
C LEU A 680 11.11 45.26 -21.44
N LEU A 681 10.11 45.77 -20.71
CA LEU A 681 8.68 45.77 -21.10
C LEU A 681 8.15 47.18 -21.42
N LYS A 682 9.02 48.09 -21.88
CA LYS A 682 8.65 49.39 -22.45
C LYS A 682 9.30 49.62 -23.80
#